data_AF-A0A257GX74-F1
#
_entry.id   AF-A0A257GX74-F1
#
_cell.length_a   1.000
_cell.length_b   1.000
_cell.length_c   1.000
_cell.angle_alpha   90.00
_cell.angle_beta   90.00
_cell.angle_gamma   90.00
#
_symmetry.space_group_name_H-M   'P 1'
#
loop_
_entity.id
_entity.type
_entity.pdbx_description
1 polymer ?
#
loop_
_entity_poly.entity_id
_entity_poly.type
_entity_poly.pdbx_seq_one_letter_code
_entity_poly.pdbx_strand_id
1 'polypeptide(L)'
;DRRAEGKWKDVRYLDGVSLVQWLKDHPAVAARYARNVLKSAPQDGALSTDEYWEEFSTQFRPQLSEKVVIAGRQQDADALIAKLRGQPESFLLGAETTEEVIAFAVAAIRSSDTAVRESLESRTLIVRTDAAARFLAMKSRMAFIATGAAESLAGVLGKNCPTLSAATGQQAKRGPMLRRPTASDMVPGFIEMGLDHGQGYELAHRCGRSLTILKRLIKNTPVGDPAWVGQASALKPALLAGGWSSDLAADCEVLKELGNFPAYSAVEDILIPTLAMPDRPVDREADVWQVRAPVDAFYFYGGQLTESDLARLRDAVVKVFSKPLEQPSREQKFNPARAAPTNHSRWLRDGLALTLLIIASMHDVANLHVKGKSPQQYVDDVVNALPEWSKSHHSILRLGDQTALFAEAAPNPFLKALESILEGTPEQVALIFESERDRVFGPWSPHVDFLWALETIAWDPKYLNRAAVVLAKLGQLDPDPDSNHVNRPINSLRDILLAWSPGTYASQPQRIACLDAVLAACPDVGWQLLKKLMPRHMDMTSPTQHPKLRDLAPEKPEEVTFGTVWDFETAVIDRALAAAGDNEGRLGVLVEAMGQVQPSNRAKLLDRLDSFLAAHQTVEGHTTWHALKDEAGRNEYFGDSDWA
;
A
#
# COMPACT_ATOMS: atom_id res chain seq x y z
N ASP A 1 48.86 47.92 -22.87
CA ASP A 1 48.34 48.14 -21.51
C ASP A 1 47.44 49.37 -21.53
N ARG A 2 46.12 49.20 -21.34
CA ARG A 2 45.16 50.31 -21.40
C ARG A 2 45.27 51.28 -20.22
N ARG A 3 46.03 50.92 -19.18
CA ARG A 3 46.31 51.82 -18.04
C ARG A 3 47.17 53.02 -18.44
N ALA A 4 47.99 52.88 -19.48
CA ALA A 4 48.84 53.96 -20.00
C ALA A 4 48.05 55.09 -20.69
N GLU A 5 46.75 54.88 -20.97
CA GLU A 5 45.90 55.90 -21.60
C GLU A 5 45.42 56.98 -20.61
N GLY A 6 45.65 56.82 -19.30
CA GLY A 6 45.27 57.80 -18.26
C GLY A 6 43.77 58.01 -18.05
N LYS A 7 42.93 57.28 -18.79
CA LYS A 7 41.46 57.40 -18.78
C LYS A 7 40.77 56.58 -17.68
N TRP A 8 41.47 55.61 -17.08
CA TRP A 8 40.89 54.64 -16.15
C TRP A 8 41.78 54.50 -14.91
N LYS A 9 41.16 54.45 -13.72
CA LYS A 9 41.86 54.28 -12.43
C LYS A 9 42.53 52.92 -12.29
N ASP A 10 41.92 51.87 -12.83
CA ASP A 10 42.44 50.51 -12.91
C ASP A 10 41.73 49.77 -14.05
N VAL A 11 42.39 48.76 -14.63
CA VAL A 11 41.80 47.88 -15.66
C VAL A 11 41.96 46.45 -15.18
N ARG A 12 40.82 45.78 -14.96
CA ARG A 12 40.74 44.37 -14.54
C ARG A 12 40.04 43.56 -15.61
N TYR A 13 40.60 42.39 -15.92
CA TYR A 13 39.99 41.42 -16.81
C TYR A 13 39.16 40.45 -15.96
N LEU A 14 37.87 40.36 -16.25
CA LEU A 14 36.99 39.35 -15.68
C LEU A 14 36.66 38.39 -16.82
N ASP A 15 37.19 37.18 -16.76
CA ASP A 15 36.75 36.12 -17.68
C ASP A 15 35.38 35.57 -17.26
N GLY A 16 34.73 34.86 -18.19
CA GLY A 16 33.42 34.28 -17.94
C GLY A 16 33.42 33.30 -16.77
N VAL A 17 34.52 32.57 -16.56
CA VAL A 17 34.66 31.59 -15.47
C VAL A 17 34.68 32.28 -14.10
N SER A 18 35.44 33.37 -13.97
CA SER A 18 35.52 34.19 -12.77
C SER A 18 34.18 34.85 -12.46
N LEU A 19 33.44 35.29 -13.50
CA LEU A 19 32.10 35.85 -13.31
C LEU A 19 31.10 34.78 -12.84
N VAL A 20 31.16 33.57 -13.41
CA VAL A 20 30.32 32.44 -12.98
C VAL A 20 30.62 32.06 -11.53
N GLN A 21 31.91 31.94 -11.16
CA GLN A 21 32.32 31.63 -9.79
C GLN A 21 31.87 32.74 -8.82
N TRP A 22 32.06 34.01 -9.18
CA TRP A 22 31.63 35.13 -8.34
C TRP A 22 30.11 35.16 -8.14
N LEU A 23 29.32 34.88 -9.18
CA LEU A 23 27.86 34.77 -9.07
C LEU A 23 27.44 33.58 -8.21
N LYS A 24 28.17 32.45 -8.27
CA LYS A 24 27.95 31.29 -7.40
C LYS A 24 28.24 31.62 -5.93
N ASP A 25 29.30 32.36 -5.65
CA ASP A 25 29.69 32.76 -4.30
C ASP A 25 28.78 33.88 -3.72
N HIS A 26 28.06 34.60 -4.58
CA HIS A 26 27.17 35.72 -4.21
C HIS A 26 25.74 35.51 -4.72
N PRO A 27 25.00 34.50 -4.21
CA PRO A 27 23.70 34.08 -4.74
C PRO A 27 22.65 35.20 -4.71
N ALA A 28 22.70 36.11 -3.73
CA ALA A 28 21.82 37.27 -3.67
C ALA A 28 21.99 38.21 -4.88
N VAL A 29 23.22 38.36 -5.39
CA VAL A 29 23.49 39.16 -6.59
C VAL A 29 23.08 38.40 -7.85
N ALA A 30 23.39 37.11 -7.93
CA ALA A 30 22.99 36.27 -9.05
C ALA A 30 21.48 36.22 -9.23
N ALA A 31 20.73 35.97 -8.15
CA ALA A 31 19.28 35.98 -8.16
C ALA A 31 18.73 37.35 -8.60
N ARG A 32 19.25 38.45 -8.04
CA ARG A 32 18.83 39.81 -8.43
C ARG A 32 19.04 40.08 -9.92
N TYR A 33 20.21 39.76 -10.48
CA TYR A 33 20.48 40.01 -11.89
C TYR A 33 19.68 39.08 -12.81
N ALA A 34 19.57 37.79 -12.49
CA ALA A 34 18.77 36.85 -13.26
C ALA A 34 17.29 37.23 -13.31
N ARG A 35 16.72 37.65 -12.17
CA ARG A 35 15.29 37.97 -12.03
C ARG A 35 14.94 39.38 -12.51
N ASN A 36 15.73 40.39 -12.15
CA ASN A 36 15.35 41.79 -12.33
C ASN A 36 16.04 42.50 -13.49
N VAL A 37 17.23 42.05 -13.91
CA VAL A 37 18.01 42.72 -14.97
C VAL A 37 17.94 41.94 -16.27
N LEU A 38 18.34 40.67 -16.24
CA LEU A 38 18.36 39.79 -17.41
C LEU A 38 16.96 39.22 -17.73
N LYS A 39 16.05 39.21 -16.75
CA LYS A 39 14.72 38.61 -16.85
C LYS A 39 14.79 37.18 -17.42
N SER A 40 15.83 36.45 -17.04
CA SER A 40 16.10 35.08 -17.48
C SER A 40 15.53 34.04 -16.52
N ALA A 41 15.04 34.47 -15.35
CA ALA A 41 14.33 33.67 -14.37
C ALA A 41 13.04 34.38 -13.92
N PRO A 42 12.00 33.63 -13.48
CA PRO A 42 10.81 34.22 -12.87
C PRO A 42 11.18 35.12 -11.68
N GLN A 43 10.51 36.25 -11.53
CA GLN A 43 10.77 37.19 -10.43
C GLN A 43 10.40 36.59 -9.07
N ASP A 44 9.27 35.89 -9.01
CA ASP A 44 8.77 35.18 -7.85
C ASP A 44 8.10 33.86 -8.27
N GLY A 45 7.94 32.94 -7.31
CA GLY A 45 7.11 31.75 -7.49
C GLY A 45 7.76 30.58 -8.22
N ALA A 46 9.08 30.56 -8.34
CA ALA A 46 9.85 29.38 -8.76
C ALA A 46 11.08 29.20 -7.87
N LEU A 47 11.34 27.97 -7.45
CA LEU A 47 12.51 27.58 -6.66
C LEU A 47 13.32 26.51 -7.37
N SER A 48 14.63 26.52 -7.17
CA SER A 48 15.49 25.37 -7.44
C SER A 48 15.21 24.22 -6.46
N THR A 49 15.70 23.03 -6.80
CA THR A 49 15.64 21.86 -5.91
C THR A 49 16.33 22.10 -4.57
N ASP A 50 17.44 22.85 -4.58
CA ASP A 50 18.20 23.18 -3.37
C ASP A 50 17.48 24.18 -2.49
N GLU A 51 16.98 25.29 -3.06
CA GLU A 51 16.18 26.29 -2.32
C GLU A 51 14.95 25.63 -1.68
N TYR A 52 14.23 24.79 -2.43
CA TYR A 52 13.08 24.07 -1.87
C TYR A 52 13.49 23.13 -0.74
N TRP A 53 14.56 22.34 -0.92
CA TRP A 53 14.98 21.37 0.10
C TRP A 53 15.45 22.07 1.38
N GLU A 54 16.19 23.17 1.26
CA GLU A 54 16.61 23.97 2.40
C GLU A 54 15.40 24.56 3.15
N GLU A 55 14.43 25.14 2.43
CA GLU A 55 13.17 25.61 3.03
C GLU A 55 12.38 24.48 3.72
N PHE A 56 12.31 23.30 3.11
CA PHE A 56 11.50 22.19 3.61
C PHE A 56 12.16 21.47 4.79
N SER A 57 13.42 21.06 4.64
CA SER A 57 14.14 20.25 5.63
C SER A 57 14.36 20.96 6.96
N THR A 58 14.54 22.28 6.93
CA THR A 58 14.74 23.13 8.12
C THR A 58 13.47 23.33 8.96
N GLN A 59 12.30 22.89 8.48
CA GLN A 59 11.06 22.88 9.27
C GLN A 59 11.06 21.79 10.35
N PHE A 60 12.03 20.87 10.30
CA PHE A 60 12.22 19.75 11.21
C PHE A 60 13.44 19.99 12.13
N ARG A 61 13.37 19.47 13.36
CA ARG A 61 14.46 19.50 14.34
C ARG A 61 14.64 18.12 14.98
N PRO A 62 15.72 17.39 14.67
CA PRO A 62 16.83 17.74 13.77
C PRO A 62 16.39 17.96 12.31
N GLN A 63 17.23 18.61 11.50
CA GLN A 63 16.93 18.88 10.08
C GLN A 63 16.67 17.56 9.32
N LEU A 64 15.63 17.53 8.50
CA LEU A 64 15.19 16.32 7.80
C LEU A 64 16.24 15.82 6.79
N SER A 65 16.49 14.51 6.78
CA SER A 65 17.30 13.83 5.76
C SER A 65 16.44 13.35 4.58
N GLU A 66 17.00 13.43 3.37
CA GLU A 66 16.43 12.86 2.15
C GLU A 66 16.11 11.36 2.31
N LYS A 67 16.91 10.63 3.10
CA LYS A 67 16.71 9.20 3.35
C LYS A 67 15.43 8.90 4.12
N VAL A 68 15.00 9.78 5.01
CA VAL A 68 13.70 9.64 5.71
C VAL A 68 12.55 9.78 4.72
N VAL A 69 12.71 10.65 3.72
CA VAL A 69 11.68 10.86 2.70
C VAL A 69 11.66 9.70 1.71
N ILE A 70 12.81 9.16 1.29
CA ILE A 70 12.83 8.01 0.36
C ILE A 70 12.40 6.72 1.06
N ALA A 71 13.00 6.39 2.22
CA ALA A 71 12.66 5.29 3.12
C ALA A 71 12.09 4.03 2.42
N GLY A 72 12.96 3.22 1.82
CA GLY A 72 12.56 1.95 1.19
C GLY A 72 11.85 2.10 -0.16
N ARG A 73 11.59 3.32 -0.66
CA ARG A 73 10.89 3.58 -1.93
C ARG A 73 11.83 3.90 -3.09
N GLN A 74 12.98 3.22 -3.16
CA GLN A 74 13.98 3.47 -4.21
C GLN A 74 13.43 3.22 -5.62
N GLN A 75 12.65 2.16 -5.82
CA GLN A 75 12.03 1.88 -7.12
C GLN A 75 11.06 2.98 -7.57
N ASP A 76 10.29 3.54 -6.64
CA ASP A 76 9.38 4.68 -6.92
C ASP A 76 10.20 5.93 -7.28
N ALA A 77 11.32 6.17 -6.59
CA ALA A 77 12.25 7.25 -6.88
C ALA A 77 12.88 7.09 -8.29
N ASP A 78 13.36 5.91 -8.63
CA ASP A 78 13.97 5.62 -9.93
C ASP A 78 12.95 5.78 -11.07
N ALA A 79 11.72 5.31 -10.89
CA ALA A 79 10.63 5.48 -11.84
C ALA A 79 10.27 6.97 -12.04
N LEU A 80 10.26 7.75 -10.97
CA LEU A 80 10.03 9.20 -11.03
C LEU A 80 11.15 9.91 -11.79
N ILE A 81 12.41 9.57 -11.50
CA ILE A 81 13.58 10.13 -12.17
C ILE A 81 13.56 9.80 -13.66
N ALA A 82 13.18 8.56 -14.03
CA ALA A 82 13.00 8.17 -15.43
C ALA A 82 11.96 9.05 -16.15
N LYS A 83 10.82 9.35 -15.50
CA LYS A 83 9.80 10.26 -16.06
C LYS A 83 10.30 11.70 -16.20
N LEU A 84 11.02 12.24 -15.21
CA LEU A 84 11.56 13.60 -15.27
C LEU A 84 12.64 13.78 -16.34
N ARG A 85 13.30 12.69 -16.75
CA ARG A 85 14.26 12.66 -17.87
C ARG A 85 13.61 12.32 -19.22
N GLY A 86 12.34 11.90 -19.20
CA GLY A 86 11.58 11.44 -20.35
C GLY A 86 11.13 12.57 -21.29
N GLN A 87 10.17 12.23 -22.14
CA GLN A 87 9.57 13.15 -23.10
C GLN A 87 8.67 14.18 -22.39
N PRO A 88 8.41 15.34 -23.03
CA PRO A 88 7.44 16.31 -22.53
C PRO A 88 6.06 15.68 -22.28
N GLU A 89 5.67 15.61 -21.02
CA GLU A 89 4.34 15.20 -20.58
C GLU A 89 4.00 15.82 -19.21
N SER A 90 2.71 15.96 -18.93
CA SER A 90 2.22 16.24 -17.56
C SER A 90 1.79 14.93 -16.93
N PHE A 91 2.30 14.61 -15.75
CA PHE A 91 1.94 13.39 -15.03
C PHE A 91 1.70 13.67 -13.54
N LEU A 92 0.89 12.79 -12.94
CA LEU A 92 0.49 12.88 -11.54
C LEU A 92 1.17 11.79 -10.71
N LEU A 93 1.49 12.12 -9.47
CA LEU A 93 1.89 11.16 -8.43
C LEU A 93 1.00 11.36 -7.21
N GLY A 94 0.34 10.28 -6.78
CA GLY A 94 -0.56 10.27 -5.64
C GLY A 94 0.18 10.19 -4.31
N ALA A 95 -0.26 10.93 -3.29
CA ALA A 95 0.20 10.76 -1.91
C ALA A 95 -0.86 11.26 -0.92
N GLU A 96 -0.56 11.23 0.39
CA GLU A 96 -1.47 11.78 1.40
C GLU A 96 -1.56 13.32 1.28
N THR A 97 -0.44 13.97 0.98
CA THR A 97 -0.38 15.43 0.80
C THR A 97 0.47 15.86 -0.40
N THR A 98 0.19 17.06 -0.91
CA THR A 98 1.00 17.68 -1.97
C THR A 98 2.45 17.87 -1.55
N GLU A 99 2.68 18.23 -0.28
CA GLU A 99 4.02 18.47 0.26
C GLU A 99 4.86 17.18 0.26
N GLU A 100 4.25 16.02 0.55
CA GLU A 100 4.92 14.72 0.47
C GLU A 100 5.43 14.43 -0.95
N VAL A 101 4.63 14.66 -1.99
CA VAL A 101 5.02 14.42 -3.39
C VAL A 101 6.22 15.27 -3.79
N ILE A 102 6.20 16.56 -3.44
CA ILE A 102 7.26 17.50 -3.83
C ILE A 102 8.55 17.18 -3.05
N ALA A 103 8.43 16.93 -1.74
CA ALA A 103 9.56 16.51 -0.92
C ALA A 103 10.17 15.21 -1.45
N PHE A 104 9.35 14.23 -1.81
CA PHE A 104 9.80 12.97 -2.39
C PHE A 104 10.53 13.17 -3.73
N ALA A 105 9.98 13.98 -4.62
CA ALA A 105 10.60 14.28 -5.90
C ALA A 105 11.96 14.97 -5.75
N VAL A 106 12.05 15.96 -4.85
CA VAL A 106 13.31 16.68 -4.60
C VAL A 106 14.34 15.77 -3.91
N ALA A 107 13.91 14.95 -2.94
CA ALA A 107 14.78 13.98 -2.29
C ALA A 107 15.33 12.94 -3.28
N ALA A 108 14.49 12.43 -4.18
CA ALA A 108 14.89 11.49 -5.25
C ALA A 108 15.94 12.09 -6.18
N ILE A 109 15.77 13.34 -6.62
CA ILE A 109 16.75 14.04 -7.48
C ILE A 109 18.09 14.18 -6.75
N ARG A 110 18.06 14.64 -5.50
CA ARG A 110 19.26 14.92 -4.69
C ARG A 110 20.01 13.66 -4.27
N SER A 111 19.31 12.53 -4.21
CA SER A 111 19.86 11.22 -3.84
C SER A 111 20.25 10.36 -5.05
N SER A 112 20.05 10.87 -6.28
CA SER A 112 20.46 10.19 -7.51
C SER A 112 21.98 10.20 -7.70
N ASP A 113 22.48 9.31 -8.56
CA ASP A 113 23.88 9.30 -9.00
C ASP A 113 24.33 10.68 -9.49
N THR A 114 25.60 11.04 -9.24
CA THR A 114 26.13 12.40 -9.47
C THR A 114 25.80 12.96 -10.84
N ALA A 115 25.99 12.19 -11.91
CA ALA A 115 25.71 12.65 -13.28
C ALA A 115 24.21 12.92 -13.54
N VAL A 116 23.33 12.08 -12.96
CA VAL A 116 21.87 12.23 -13.09
C VAL A 116 21.40 13.41 -12.24
N ARG A 117 21.90 13.50 -11.02
CA ARG A 117 21.63 14.58 -10.07
C ARG A 117 21.99 15.94 -10.67
N GLU A 118 23.24 16.14 -11.10
CA GLU A 118 23.70 17.42 -11.67
C GLU A 118 22.88 17.81 -12.91
N SER A 119 22.52 16.84 -13.75
CA SER A 119 21.67 17.08 -14.92
C SER A 119 20.25 17.51 -14.53
N LEU A 120 19.67 16.97 -13.46
CA LEU A 120 18.31 17.29 -13.05
C LEU A 120 18.24 18.56 -12.20
N GLU A 121 19.17 18.77 -11.26
CA GLU A 121 19.25 19.99 -10.45
C GLU A 121 19.42 21.24 -11.33
N SER A 122 20.22 21.15 -12.41
CA SER A 122 20.45 22.28 -13.33
C SER A 122 19.25 22.66 -14.20
N ARG A 123 18.21 21.81 -14.29
CA ARG A 123 17.08 22.00 -15.21
C ARG A 123 15.70 21.87 -14.57
N THR A 124 15.62 21.53 -13.28
CA THR A 124 14.36 21.30 -12.57
C THR A 124 13.99 22.50 -11.72
N LEU A 125 12.76 22.99 -11.85
CA LEU A 125 12.21 24.04 -11.00
C LEU A 125 10.90 23.61 -10.33
N ILE A 126 10.75 23.97 -9.05
CA ILE A 126 9.50 23.88 -8.30
C ILE A 126 8.73 25.17 -8.57
N VAL A 127 7.60 25.08 -9.27
CA VAL A 127 6.80 26.23 -9.71
C VAL A 127 5.58 26.36 -8.81
N ARG A 128 5.44 27.49 -8.12
CA ARG A 128 4.40 27.75 -7.09
C ARG A 128 3.26 28.67 -7.59
N THR A 129 3.52 29.54 -8.58
CA THR A 129 2.56 30.57 -9.03
C THR A 129 2.18 30.43 -10.50
N ASP A 130 1.00 30.97 -10.86
CA ASP A 130 0.53 31.01 -12.24
C ASP A 130 1.42 31.90 -13.13
N ALA A 131 1.91 33.02 -12.59
CA ALA A 131 2.84 33.91 -13.28
C ALA A 131 4.15 33.21 -13.66
N ALA A 132 4.74 32.45 -12.73
CA ALA A 132 5.96 31.68 -12.98
C ALA A 132 5.73 30.57 -14.01
N ALA A 133 4.60 29.85 -13.90
CA ALA A 133 4.24 28.82 -14.86
C ALA A 133 4.08 29.37 -16.29
N ARG A 134 3.38 30.51 -16.46
CA ARG A 134 3.24 31.16 -17.77
C ARG A 134 4.57 31.64 -18.34
N PHE A 135 5.46 32.17 -17.50
CA PHE A 135 6.80 32.58 -17.93
C PHE A 135 7.62 31.39 -18.44
N LEU A 136 7.49 30.23 -17.80
CA LEU A 136 8.24 29.02 -18.12
C LEU A 136 7.60 28.17 -19.23
N ALA A 137 6.33 28.41 -19.59
CA ALA A 137 5.55 27.61 -20.54
C ALA A 137 6.23 27.36 -21.90
N MET A 138 6.99 28.33 -22.41
CA MET A 138 7.67 28.23 -23.72
C MET A 138 9.11 27.72 -23.61
N LYS A 139 9.60 27.41 -22.40
CA LYS A 139 10.94 26.84 -22.21
C LYS A 139 10.91 25.36 -22.57
N SER A 140 12.04 24.88 -23.08
CA SER A 140 12.27 23.47 -23.41
C SER A 140 13.53 22.99 -22.71
N ARG A 141 13.73 21.66 -22.66
CA ARG A 141 14.85 21.00 -21.98
C ARG A 141 14.91 21.29 -20.46
N MET A 142 13.79 21.63 -19.85
CA MET A 142 13.63 21.73 -18.40
C MET A 142 12.79 20.56 -17.88
N ALA A 143 12.64 20.48 -16.56
CA ALA A 143 11.62 19.69 -15.88
C ALA A 143 10.95 20.57 -14.83
N PHE A 144 9.68 20.31 -14.53
CA PHE A 144 8.92 21.13 -13.58
C PHE A 144 8.23 20.27 -12.53
N ILE A 145 8.20 20.76 -11.30
CA ILE A 145 7.35 20.25 -10.22
C ILE A 145 6.37 21.37 -9.88
N ALA A 146 5.12 21.25 -10.36
CA ALA A 146 4.10 22.27 -10.14
C ALA A 146 3.40 22.04 -8.80
N THR A 147 3.20 23.13 -8.05
CA THR A 147 2.50 23.15 -6.76
C THR A 147 1.72 24.45 -6.58
N GLY A 148 0.73 24.45 -5.69
CA GLY A 148 -0.08 25.63 -5.40
C GLY A 148 -0.83 26.11 -6.64
N ALA A 149 -0.78 27.41 -6.94
CA ALA A 149 -1.51 27.97 -8.08
C ALA A 149 -1.03 27.44 -9.45
N ALA A 150 0.23 26.98 -9.53
CA ALA A 150 0.82 26.47 -10.76
C ALA A 150 0.26 25.10 -11.19
N GLU A 151 -0.34 24.32 -10.29
CA GLU A 151 -0.92 22.99 -10.60
C GLU A 151 -1.96 23.09 -11.72
N SER A 152 -2.78 24.14 -11.73
CA SER A 152 -3.77 24.41 -12.77
C SER A 152 -3.16 24.60 -14.18
N LEU A 153 -1.86 24.89 -14.26
CA LEU A 153 -1.09 25.10 -15.49
C LEU A 153 -0.09 23.98 -15.77
N ALA A 154 -0.12 22.87 -15.02
CA ALA A 154 0.76 21.73 -15.23
C ALA A 154 0.67 21.19 -16.66
N GLY A 155 -0.53 21.12 -17.24
CA GLY A 155 -0.72 20.72 -18.64
C GLY A 155 -0.13 21.69 -19.66
N VAL A 156 0.03 22.98 -19.31
CA VAL A 156 0.69 23.97 -20.19
C VAL A 156 2.21 23.76 -20.18
N LEU A 157 2.79 23.57 -19.00
CA LEU A 157 4.21 23.24 -18.83
C LEU A 157 4.56 21.90 -19.48
N GLY A 158 3.66 20.92 -19.32
CA GLY A 158 3.73 19.56 -19.86
C GLY A 158 3.85 19.46 -21.38
N LYS A 159 3.47 20.50 -22.13
CA LYS A 159 3.59 20.52 -23.60
C LYS A 159 5.04 20.51 -24.08
N ASN A 160 5.95 21.12 -23.31
CA ASN A 160 7.34 21.33 -23.72
C ASN A 160 8.35 20.69 -22.77
N CYS A 161 7.96 20.35 -21.54
CA CYS A 161 8.82 19.77 -20.51
C CYS A 161 8.08 18.72 -19.66
N PRO A 162 8.76 17.65 -19.20
CA PRO A 162 8.22 16.77 -18.16
C PRO A 162 7.78 17.57 -16.94
N THR A 163 6.53 17.41 -16.52
CA THR A 163 5.92 18.18 -15.44
C THR A 163 5.20 17.26 -14.47
N LEU A 164 5.67 17.24 -13.21
CA LEU A 164 5.03 16.56 -12.09
C LEU A 164 4.00 17.48 -11.43
N SER A 165 2.86 16.92 -11.03
CA SER A 165 1.95 17.52 -10.05
C SER A 165 1.47 16.47 -9.05
N ALA A 166 1.17 16.90 -7.83
CA ALA A 166 0.63 16.01 -6.82
C ALA A 166 -0.83 15.68 -7.10
N ALA A 167 -1.24 14.45 -6.76
CA ALA A 167 -2.64 14.07 -6.65
C ALA A 167 -2.93 13.69 -5.20
N THR A 168 -3.96 14.30 -4.61
CA THR A 168 -4.39 14.02 -3.22
C THR A 168 -5.88 13.66 -3.19
N GLY A 169 -6.36 13.10 -2.08
CA GLY A 169 -7.77 12.74 -1.91
C GLY A 169 -8.30 11.88 -3.06
N GLN A 170 -9.39 12.33 -3.69
CA GLN A 170 -10.02 11.62 -4.82
C GLN A 170 -9.09 11.44 -6.03
N GLN A 171 -8.25 12.43 -6.32
CA GLN A 171 -7.39 12.40 -7.52
C GLN A 171 -6.28 11.36 -7.39
N ALA A 172 -5.80 11.10 -6.16
CA ALA A 172 -4.77 10.10 -5.91
C ALA A 172 -5.19 8.69 -6.34
N LYS A 173 -6.50 8.38 -6.30
CA LYS A 173 -7.04 7.08 -6.71
C LYS A 173 -6.98 6.82 -8.23
N ARG A 174 -6.72 7.85 -9.05
CA ARG A 174 -6.76 7.75 -10.53
C ARG A 174 -5.40 7.43 -11.16
N GLY A 175 -4.33 7.29 -10.37
CA GLY A 175 -2.97 7.13 -10.87
C GLY A 175 -2.04 6.39 -9.91
N PRO A 176 -0.72 6.35 -10.22
CA PRO A 176 0.27 5.75 -9.32
C PRO A 176 0.29 6.53 -8.00
N MET A 177 0.31 5.81 -6.88
CA MET A 177 0.34 6.37 -5.54
C MET A 177 1.60 5.92 -4.82
N LEU A 178 2.23 6.84 -4.10
CA LEU A 178 3.34 6.53 -3.21
C LEU A 178 2.88 5.55 -2.13
N ARG A 179 3.62 4.44 -2.00
CA ARG A 179 3.43 3.53 -0.88
C ARG A 179 3.86 4.19 0.43
N ARG A 180 3.26 3.77 1.54
CA ARG A 180 3.70 4.18 2.88
C ARG A 180 4.98 3.41 3.22
N PRO A 181 6.06 4.06 3.69
CA PRO A 181 7.28 3.37 4.10
C PRO A 181 7.03 2.54 5.36
N THR A 182 7.87 1.51 5.61
CA THR A 182 7.88 0.80 6.90
C THR A 182 8.62 1.61 7.97
N ALA A 183 8.40 1.35 9.27
CA ALA A 183 9.18 2.03 10.31
C ALA A 183 10.68 1.75 10.15
N SER A 184 11.04 0.49 9.90
CA SER A 184 12.41 0.04 9.68
C SER A 184 13.09 0.79 8.53
N ASP A 185 12.38 1.02 7.42
CA ASP A 185 12.91 1.75 6.27
C ASP A 185 13.23 3.22 6.56
N MET A 186 12.55 3.84 7.54
CA MET A 186 12.80 5.23 7.93
C MET A 186 14.00 5.37 8.88
N VAL A 187 14.35 4.32 9.63
CA VAL A 187 15.41 4.36 10.66
C VAL A 187 16.77 4.83 10.11
N PRO A 188 17.28 4.35 8.95
CA PRO A 188 18.56 4.83 8.42
C PRO A 188 18.61 6.34 8.23
N GLY A 189 17.50 6.96 7.82
CA GLY A 189 17.41 8.41 7.69
C GLY A 189 17.38 9.11 9.04
N PHE A 190 16.69 8.55 10.04
CA PHE A 190 16.72 9.10 11.40
C PHE A 190 18.09 9.02 12.07
N ILE A 191 18.85 7.96 11.80
CA ILE A 191 20.25 7.84 12.24
C ILE A 191 21.11 8.95 11.62
N GLU A 192 20.91 9.25 10.33
CA GLU A 192 21.60 10.35 9.65
C GLU A 192 21.23 11.72 10.22
N MET A 193 20.00 11.87 10.74
CA MET A 193 19.55 13.05 11.48
C MET A 193 20.14 13.15 12.90
N GLY A 194 20.94 12.16 13.33
CA GLY A 194 21.62 12.13 14.63
C GLY A 194 20.83 11.47 15.77
N LEU A 195 19.74 10.77 15.46
CA LEU A 195 19.01 9.94 16.43
C LEU A 195 19.69 8.58 16.59
N ASP A 196 19.54 7.95 17.76
CA ASP A 196 19.90 6.54 17.86
C ASP A 196 18.85 5.64 17.20
N HIS A 197 19.20 4.38 16.97
CA HIS A 197 18.33 3.41 16.29
C HIS A 197 16.96 3.26 16.97
N GLY A 198 16.94 3.14 18.31
CA GLY A 198 15.70 2.94 19.07
C GLY A 198 14.81 4.16 19.03
N GLN A 199 15.39 5.36 19.18
CA GLN A 199 14.69 6.63 19.03
C GLN A 199 14.11 6.81 17.62
N GLY A 200 14.88 6.49 16.57
CA GLY A 200 14.40 6.57 15.19
C GLY A 200 13.22 5.63 14.92
N TYR A 201 13.30 4.39 15.41
CA TYR A 201 12.23 3.41 15.25
C TYR A 201 10.96 3.81 16.03
N GLU A 202 11.09 4.29 17.27
CA GLU A 202 9.98 4.79 18.07
C GLU A 202 9.31 6.01 17.41
N LEU A 203 10.10 6.94 16.88
CA LEU A 203 9.59 8.12 16.17
C LEU A 203 8.84 7.75 14.88
N ALA A 204 9.33 6.75 14.13
CA ALA A 204 8.67 6.26 12.92
C ALA A 204 7.26 5.70 13.22
N HIS A 205 7.13 4.93 14.31
CA HIS A 205 5.83 4.45 14.79
C HIS A 205 4.94 5.59 15.29
N ARG A 206 5.49 6.49 16.10
CA ARG A 206 4.74 7.63 16.66
C ARG A 206 4.25 8.61 15.62
N CYS A 207 4.98 8.79 14.52
CA CYS A 207 4.50 9.62 13.40
C CYS A 207 3.58 8.84 12.44
N GLY A 208 3.30 7.56 12.72
CA GLY A 208 2.51 6.69 11.87
C GLY A 208 3.13 6.48 10.48
N ARG A 209 4.44 6.68 10.32
CA ARG A 209 5.17 6.70 9.05
C ARG A 209 4.62 7.75 8.06
N SER A 210 4.10 8.86 8.58
CA SER A 210 3.64 10.01 7.80
C SER A 210 4.60 11.19 7.94
N LEU A 211 5.03 11.74 6.81
CA LEU A 211 5.92 12.91 6.79
C LEU A 211 5.25 14.15 7.38
N THR A 212 3.94 14.31 7.24
CA THR A 212 3.21 15.46 7.79
C THR A 212 3.05 15.35 9.31
N ILE A 213 2.73 14.16 9.83
CA ILE A 213 2.70 13.93 11.28
C ILE A 213 4.11 14.09 11.86
N LEU A 214 5.14 13.57 11.17
CA LEU A 214 6.53 13.76 11.58
C LEU A 214 6.89 15.25 11.72
N LYS A 215 6.51 16.05 10.71
CA LYS A 215 6.70 17.51 10.73
C LYS A 215 6.05 18.18 11.94
N ARG A 216 4.93 17.65 12.43
CA ARG A 216 4.23 18.15 13.64
C ARG A 216 4.95 17.74 14.92
N LEU A 217 5.48 16.53 14.99
CA LEU A 217 6.14 15.98 16.18
C LEU A 217 7.53 16.56 16.43
N ILE A 218 8.34 16.74 15.37
CA ILE A 218 9.72 17.24 15.45
C ILE A 218 9.88 18.61 14.80
N LYS A 219 8.95 19.53 15.04
CA LYS A 219 8.96 20.85 14.40
C LYS A 219 10.11 21.74 14.89
N ASN A 220 10.79 22.41 13.97
CA ASN A 220 11.81 23.42 14.30
C ASN A 220 11.19 24.80 14.56
N THR A 221 10.13 25.12 13.83
CA THR A 221 9.30 26.32 14.02
C THR A 221 7.90 25.91 14.47
N PRO A 222 7.15 26.80 15.17
CA PRO A 222 5.73 26.55 15.40
C PRO A 222 5.01 26.56 14.05
N VAL A 223 4.89 25.39 13.42
CA VAL A 223 3.96 25.16 12.31
C VAL A 223 2.58 25.53 12.84
N GLY A 224 1.94 26.51 12.22
CA GLY A 224 0.57 26.88 12.55
C GLY A 224 -0.33 25.68 12.26
N ASP A 225 -1.24 25.38 13.19
CA ASP A 225 -2.28 24.40 12.92
C ASP A 225 -3.11 24.85 11.71
N PRO A 226 -3.61 23.91 10.88
CA PRO A 226 -4.54 24.25 9.81
C PRO A 226 -5.69 25.09 10.36
N ALA A 227 -6.16 26.06 9.56
CA ALA A 227 -7.15 27.04 10.01
C ALA A 227 -8.47 26.39 10.51
N TRP A 228 -8.79 25.20 10.01
CA TRP A 228 -9.99 24.44 10.39
C TRP A 228 -9.87 23.76 11.76
N VAL A 229 -8.68 23.64 12.36
CA VAL A 229 -8.48 22.95 13.65
C VAL A 229 -9.26 23.62 14.78
N GLY A 230 -9.39 24.95 14.77
CA GLY A 230 -10.22 25.68 15.73
C GLY A 230 -11.71 25.31 15.68
N GLN A 231 -12.17 24.68 14.59
CA GLN A 231 -13.54 24.21 14.38
C GLN A 231 -13.62 22.67 14.31
N ALA A 232 -12.54 21.94 14.64
CA ALA A 232 -12.47 20.49 14.53
C ALA A 232 -13.62 19.77 15.25
N SER A 233 -14.07 20.29 16.40
CA SER A 233 -15.21 19.72 17.13
C SER A 233 -16.52 19.72 16.32
N ALA A 234 -16.74 20.73 15.47
CA ALA A 234 -17.91 20.80 14.59
C ALA A 234 -17.75 19.90 13.34
N LEU A 235 -16.51 19.61 12.96
CA LEU A 235 -16.16 18.81 11.78
C LEU A 235 -16.11 17.30 12.04
N LYS A 236 -16.12 16.86 13.31
CA LYS A 236 -16.09 15.45 13.71
C LYS A 236 -16.99 14.53 12.85
N PRO A 237 -18.25 14.88 12.50
CA PRO A 237 -19.12 13.97 11.75
C PRO A 237 -18.59 13.68 10.35
N ALA A 238 -18.10 14.70 9.66
CA ALA A 238 -17.48 14.56 8.35
C ALA A 238 -16.15 13.80 8.42
N LEU A 239 -15.33 14.10 9.45
CA LEU A 239 -14.04 13.46 9.67
C LEU A 239 -14.20 11.97 10.00
N LEU A 240 -15.20 11.61 10.81
CA LEU A 240 -15.52 10.22 11.16
C LEU A 240 -16.13 9.46 9.97
N ALA A 241 -16.99 10.10 9.18
CA ALA A 241 -17.55 9.50 7.96
C ALA A 241 -16.50 9.21 6.90
N GLY A 242 -15.46 10.05 6.79
CA GLY A 242 -14.33 9.88 5.86
C GLY A 242 -14.66 10.23 4.40
N GLY A 243 -15.89 9.97 3.94
CA GLY A 243 -16.42 10.40 2.65
C GLY A 243 -17.89 10.00 2.50
N TRP A 244 -18.64 10.61 1.58
CA TRP A 244 -20.04 10.28 1.33
C TRP A 244 -20.54 10.96 0.05
N SER A 245 -21.75 10.60 -0.40
CA SER A 245 -22.45 11.30 -1.49
C SER A 245 -23.64 12.10 -0.96
N SER A 246 -23.71 13.40 -1.25
CA SER A 246 -24.85 14.25 -0.92
C SER A 246 -26.08 14.02 -1.81
N ASP A 247 -25.93 13.33 -2.94
CA ASP A 247 -27.07 12.89 -3.79
C ASP A 247 -27.82 11.69 -3.18
N LEU A 248 -27.19 10.96 -2.24
CA LEU A 248 -27.78 9.80 -1.60
C LEU A 248 -28.34 10.17 -0.22
N ALA A 249 -29.67 10.18 -0.09
CA ALA A 249 -30.35 10.47 1.18
C ALA A 249 -29.90 9.54 2.32
N ALA A 250 -29.59 8.27 2.03
CA ALA A 250 -29.09 7.32 3.02
C ALA A 250 -27.77 7.77 3.66
N ASP A 251 -26.85 8.33 2.87
CA ASP A 251 -25.57 8.86 3.35
C ASP A 251 -25.77 10.13 4.18
N CYS A 252 -26.61 11.06 3.70
CA CYS A 252 -26.94 12.29 4.40
C CYS A 252 -27.54 12.03 5.79
N GLU A 253 -28.38 11.00 5.92
CA GLU A 253 -28.95 10.58 7.19
C GLU A 253 -27.89 10.05 8.17
N VAL A 254 -26.89 9.31 7.70
CA VAL A 254 -25.76 8.86 8.54
C VAL A 254 -24.94 10.04 9.04
N LEU A 255 -24.65 11.03 8.19
CA LEU A 255 -23.92 12.24 8.60
C LEU A 255 -24.68 13.05 9.66
N LYS A 256 -26.01 13.16 9.49
CA LYS A 256 -26.89 13.80 10.47
C LYS A 256 -26.82 13.11 11.82
N GLU A 257 -26.91 11.78 11.84
CA GLU A 257 -26.84 10.98 13.07
C GLU A 257 -25.45 11.05 13.72
N LEU A 258 -24.36 10.97 12.94
CA LEU A 258 -22.99 11.11 13.43
C LEU A 258 -22.76 12.44 14.16
N GLY A 259 -23.34 13.52 13.64
CA GLY A 259 -23.25 14.86 14.22
C GLY A 259 -24.34 15.21 15.23
N ASN A 260 -25.34 14.34 15.42
CA ASN A 260 -26.55 14.66 16.17
C ASN A 260 -27.18 15.99 15.71
N PHE A 261 -27.21 16.21 14.40
CA PHE A 261 -27.81 17.40 13.80
C PHE A 261 -29.30 17.18 13.49
N PRO A 262 -30.12 18.24 13.46
CA PRO A 262 -31.54 18.11 13.10
C PRO A 262 -31.75 17.85 11.60
N ALA A 263 -30.83 18.30 10.75
CA ALA A 263 -30.92 18.18 9.29
C ALA A 263 -29.52 18.15 8.66
N TYR A 264 -29.42 17.59 7.45
CA TYR A 264 -28.17 17.54 6.69
C TYR A 264 -27.67 18.94 6.28
N SER A 265 -28.57 19.90 6.05
CA SER A 265 -28.18 21.28 5.73
C SER A 265 -27.29 21.92 6.81
N ALA A 266 -27.47 21.56 8.09
CA ALA A 266 -26.61 22.03 9.16
C ALA A 266 -25.17 21.50 9.05
N VAL A 267 -24.98 20.32 8.45
CA VAL A 267 -23.65 19.79 8.12
C VAL A 267 -23.04 20.60 6.98
N GLU A 268 -23.80 20.88 5.93
CA GLU A 268 -23.32 21.67 4.79
C GLU A 268 -22.95 23.11 5.17
N ASP A 269 -23.72 23.74 6.05
CA ASP A 269 -23.45 25.09 6.56
C ASP A 269 -22.07 25.18 7.26
N ILE A 270 -21.63 24.08 7.87
CA ILE A 270 -20.30 23.98 8.49
C ILE A 270 -19.22 23.67 7.43
N LEU A 271 -19.50 22.78 6.48
CA LEU A 271 -18.50 22.28 5.54
C LEU A 271 -18.22 23.20 4.35
N ILE A 272 -19.24 23.86 3.80
CA ILE A 272 -19.10 24.74 2.62
C ILE A 272 -18.05 25.84 2.84
N PRO A 273 -18.03 26.56 3.98
CA PRO A 273 -16.99 27.56 4.25
C PRO A 273 -15.57 26.99 4.26
N THR A 274 -15.39 25.73 4.64
CA THR A 274 -14.06 25.09 4.69
C THR A 274 -13.46 24.87 3.31
N LEU A 275 -14.28 24.80 2.25
CA LEU A 275 -13.82 24.57 0.88
C LEU A 275 -12.93 25.69 0.33
N ALA A 276 -13.05 26.90 0.90
CA ALA A 276 -12.25 28.07 0.54
C ALA A 276 -10.96 28.20 1.38
N MET A 277 -10.78 27.36 2.42
CA MET A 277 -9.61 27.45 3.29
C MET A 277 -8.37 26.87 2.59
N PRO A 278 -7.18 27.45 2.81
CA PRO A 278 -5.93 26.76 2.52
C PRO A 278 -5.84 25.52 3.42
N ASP A 279 -5.37 24.40 2.87
CA ASP A 279 -5.29 23.11 3.57
C ASP A 279 -6.63 22.64 4.16
N ARG A 280 -7.69 22.70 3.34
CA ARG A 280 -9.05 22.31 3.74
C ARG A 280 -9.14 20.84 4.21
N PRO A 281 -10.01 20.52 5.20
CA PRO A 281 -10.13 19.18 5.75
C PRO A 281 -10.87 18.21 4.81
N VAL A 282 -11.76 18.74 3.97
CA VAL A 282 -12.59 17.96 3.04
C VAL A 282 -12.53 18.53 1.63
N ASP A 283 -12.62 17.65 0.65
CA ASP A 283 -12.81 17.95 -0.76
C ASP A 283 -14.26 17.69 -1.16
N ARG A 284 -14.76 18.46 -2.13
CA ARG A 284 -16.06 18.25 -2.78
C ARG A 284 -15.88 18.22 -4.30
N GLU A 285 -16.30 17.14 -4.94
CA GLU A 285 -16.38 16.99 -6.40
C GLU A 285 -17.82 16.62 -6.78
N ALA A 286 -18.54 17.56 -7.39
CA ALA A 286 -19.99 17.47 -7.59
C ALA A 286 -20.73 17.18 -6.25
N ASP A 287 -21.32 15.99 -6.13
CA ASP A 287 -22.07 15.54 -4.96
C ASP A 287 -21.24 14.68 -4.00
N VAL A 288 -19.97 14.39 -4.32
CA VAL A 288 -19.12 13.56 -3.48
C VAL A 288 -18.29 14.44 -2.56
N TRP A 289 -18.36 14.13 -1.26
CA TRP A 289 -17.50 14.70 -0.22
C TRP A 289 -16.47 13.66 0.23
N GLN A 290 -15.23 14.08 0.50
CA GLN A 290 -14.19 13.19 1.03
C GLN A 290 -13.23 13.95 1.93
N VAL A 291 -12.82 13.34 3.04
CA VAL A 291 -11.71 13.82 3.86
C VAL A 291 -10.41 13.69 3.06
N ARG A 292 -9.66 14.80 2.95
CA ARG A 292 -8.49 14.90 2.08
C ARG A 292 -7.33 14.02 2.55
N ALA A 293 -7.00 14.10 3.84
CA ALA A 293 -5.92 13.36 4.49
C ALA A 293 -6.43 12.81 5.84
N PRO A 294 -7.11 11.64 5.84
CA PRO A 294 -7.76 11.12 7.05
C PRO A 294 -6.81 10.84 8.22
N VAL A 295 -5.59 10.38 7.91
CA VAL A 295 -4.57 10.06 8.92
C VAL A 295 -4.00 11.34 9.53
N ASP A 296 -3.61 12.32 8.72
CA ASP A 296 -3.20 13.65 9.22
C ASP A 296 -4.32 14.36 9.98
N ALA A 297 -5.56 14.29 9.49
CA ALA A 297 -6.71 14.90 10.19
C ALA A 297 -6.91 14.26 11.58
N PHE A 298 -6.78 12.93 11.70
CA PHE A 298 -6.96 12.20 12.95
C PHE A 298 -6.02 12.67 14.06
N TYR A 299 -4.80 13.10 13.73
CA TYR A 299 -3.87 13.72 14.69
C TYR A 299 -4.52 14.88 15.46
N PHE A 300 -5.38 15.68 14.82
CA PHE A 300 -6.00 16.86 15.41
C PHE A 300 -7.27 16.59 16.20
N TYR A 301 -8.15 15.74 15.67
CA TYR A 301 -9.47 15.53 16.27
C TYR A 301 -9.58 14.26 17.12
N GLY A 302 -8.66 13.30 16.97
CA GLY A 302 -8.75 11.99 17.63
C GLY A 302 -8.80 12.12 19.16
N GLY A 303 -7.90 12.93 19.76
CA GLY A 303 -7.90 13.19 21.21
C GLY A 303 -9.12 13.98 21.71
N GLN A 304 -9.93 14.54 20.82
CA GLN A 304 -11.15 15.28 21.17
C GLN A 304 -12.42 14.39 21.10
N LEU A 305 -12.31 13.15 20.65
CA LEU A 305 -13.45 12.23 20.53
C LEU A 305 -13.99 11.86 21.90
N THR A 306 -15.30 12.06 22.08
CA THR A 306 -16.02 11.72 23.31
C THR A 306 -16.61 10.31 23.23
N GLU A 307 -17.03 9.75 24.37
CA GLU A 307 -17.78 8.49 24.40
C GLU A 307 -19.04 8.55 23.52
N SER A 308 -19.72 9.69 23.48
CA SER A 308 -20.89 9.89 22.63
C SER A 308 -20.53 9.90 21.14
N ASP A 309 -19.38 10.48 20.77
CA ASP A 309 -18.91 10.46 19.38
C ASP A 309 -18.61 9.01 18.93
N LEU A 310 -17.93 8.24 19.79
CA LEU A 310 -17.62 6.83 19.53
C LEU A 310 -18.86 5.93 19.51
N ALA A 311 -19.86 6.20 20.35
CA ALA A 311 -21.14 5.48 20.31
C ALA A 311 -21.86 5.74 18.98
N ARG A 312 -21.91 6.99 18.51
CA ARG A 312 -22.53 7.33 17.22
C ARG A 312 -21.75 6.76 16.04
N LEU A 313 -20.42 6.71 16.10
CA LEU A 313 -19.60 6.02 15.10
C LEU A 313 -19.95 4.52 15.05
N ARG A 314 -20.03 3.84 16.20
CA ARG A 314 -20.43 2.44 16.27
C ARG A 314 -21.79 2.21 15.61
N ASP A 315 -22.78 3.03 15.97
CA ASP A 315 -24.14 2.88 15.47
C ASP A 315 -24.21 3.17 13.96
N ALA A 316 -23.43 4.13 13.45
CA ALA A 316 -23.29 4.41 12.03
C ALA A 316 -22.67 3.21 11.27
N VAL A 317 -21.58 2.64 11.78
CA VAL A 317 -20.95 1.45 11.19
C VAL A 317 -21.94 0.30 11.15
N VAL A 318 -22.60 0.00 12.27
CA VAL A 318 -23.61 -1.06 12.33
C VAL A 318 -24.70 -0.77 11.29
N LYS A 319 -25.30 0.42 11.28
CA LYS A 319 -26.35 0.78 10.31
C LYS A 319 -25.91 0.62 8.86
N VAL A 320 -24.69 1.03 8.52
CA VAL A 320 -24.17 1.01 7.14
C VAL A 320 -23.86 -0.40 6.66
N PHE A 321 -23.25 -1.24 7.52
CA PHE A 321 -22.81 -2.59 7.17
C PHE A 321 -23.81 -3.70 7.56
N SER A 322 -24.95 -3.36 8.18
CA SER A 322 -26.04 -4.31 8.47
C SER A 322 -26.88 -4.65 7.24
N LYS A 323 -27.00 -3.73 6.28
CA LYS A 323 -27.89 -3.92 5.13
C LYS A 323 -27.22 -4.79 4.06
N PRO A 324 -27.88 -5.84 3.54
CA PRO A 324 -27.40 -6.52 2.36
C PRO A 324 -27.38 -5.54 1.19
N LEU A 325 -26.33 -5.60 0.36
CA LEU A 325 -26.26 -4.80 -0.86
C LEU A 325 -27.34 -5.31 -1.81
N GLU A 326 -28.36 -4.48 -2.07
CA GLU A 326 -29.37 -4.78 -3.09
C GLU A 326 -28.68 -4.98 -4.45
N GLN A 327 -28.90 -6.16 -5.06
CA GLN A 327 -28.45 -6.43 -6.41
C GLN A 327 -29.37 -5.72 -7.41
N PRO A 328 -28.80 -5.09 -8.46
CA PRO A 328 -29.62 -4.47 -9.49
C PRO A 328 -30.44 -5.53 -10.24
N SER A 329 -31.70 -5.22 -10.59
CA SER A 329 -32.50 -6.13 -11.41
C SER A 329 -31.94 -6.20 -12.84
N ARG A 330 -32.23 -7.29 -13.55
CA ARG A 330 -31.75 -7.50 -14.93
C ARG A 330 -32.16 -6.36 -15.88
N GLU A 331 -33.30 -5.74 -15.63
CA GLU A 331 -33.88 -4.66 -16.42
C GLU A 331 -33.39 -3.26 -15.98
N GLN A 332 -32.68 -3.17 -14.86
CA GLN A 332 -32.17 -1.91 -14.33
C GLN A 332 -31.06 -1.38 -15.25
N LYS A 333 -31.17 -0.11 -15.65
CA LYS A 333 -30.14 0.56 -16.44
C LYS A 333 -28.82 0.56 -15.68
N PHE A 334 -27.78 -0.02 -16.28
CA PHE A 334 -26.43 -0.01 -15.75
C PHE A 334 -25.96 1.44 -15.56
N ASN A 335 -25.69 1.83 -14.33
CA ASN A 335 -25.06 3.10 -14.00
C ASN A 335 -23.93 2.82 -13.00
N PRO A 336 -22.65 2.87 -13.42
CA PRO A 336 -21.53 2.56 -12.55
C PRO A 336 -21.37 3.55 -11.40
N ALA A 337 -21.99 4.73 -11.48
CA ALA A 337 -21.90 5.78 -10.47
C ALA A 337 -23.01 5.76 -9.41
N ARG A 338 -24.04 4.91 -9.56
CA ARG A 338 -25.23 4.95 -8.69
C ARG A 338 -25.39 3.66 -7.89
N ALA A 339 -25.13 3.74 -6.59
CA ALA A 339 -25.65 2.75 -5.65
C ALA A 339 -27.18 2.77 -5.70
N ALA A 340 -27.84 1.64 -5.46
CA ALA A 340 -29.30 1.65 -5.27
C ALA A 340 -29.67 2.72 -4.23
N PRO A 341 -30.78 3.48 -4.40
CA PRO A 341 -31.12 4.62 -3.52
C PRO A 341 -31.22 4.26 -2.02
N THR A 342 -31.44 2.97 -1.72
CA THR A 342 -31.56 2.36 -0.39
C THR A 342 -30.20 1.96 0.22
N ASN A 343 -29.15 1.83 -0.60
CA ASN A 343 -27.79 1.47 -0.21
C ASN A 343 -26.97 2.72 0.09
N HIS A 344 -26.02 2.58 1.01
CA HIS A 344 -25.02 3.61 1.29
C HIS A 344 -23.96 3.64 0.19
N SER A 345 -23.38 4.81 -0.08
CA SER A 345 -22.34 4.93 -1.10
C SER A 345 -21.07 4.16 -0.72
N ARG A 346 -20.29 3.76 -1.73
CA ARG A 346 -18.94 3.20 -1.51
C ARG A 346 -18.04 4.20 -0.78
N TRP A 347 -18.24 5.51 -0.97
CA TRP A 347 -17.46 6.55 -0.30
C TRP A 347 -17.65 6.53 1.22
N LEU A 348 -18.89 6.40 1.69
CA LEU A 348 -19.21 6.29 3.11
C LEU A 348 -18.71 4.98 3.71
N ARG A 349 -18.84 3.88 2.97
CA ARG A 349 -18.36 2.58 3.42
C ARG A 349 -16.83 2.55 3.53
N ASP A 350 -16.12 3.01 2.51
CA ASP A 350 -14.65 3.15 2.51
C ASP A 350 -14.19 4.06 3.66
N GLY A 351 -14.87 5.20 3.85
CA GLY A 351 -14.53 6.18 4.87
C GLY A 351 -14.69 5.65 6.29
N LEU A 352 -15.84 5.05 6.62
CA LEU A 352 -16.09 4.44 7.93
C LEU A 352 -15.12 3.28 8.22
N ALA A 353 -14.88 2.41 7.24
CA ALA A 353 -13.93 1.29 7.39
C ALA A 353 -12.50 1.80 7.63
N LEU A 354 -12.07 2.84 6.89
CA LEU A 354 -10.77 3.48 7.09
C LEU A 354 -10.68 4.16 8.46
N THR A 355 -11.74 4.84 8.92
CA THR A 355 -11.78 5.45 10.26
C THR A 355 -11.59 4.41 11.36
N LEU A 356 -12.24 3.24 11.27
CA LEU A 356 -12.01 2.15 12.21
C LEU A 356 -10.57 1.65 12.18
N LEU A 357 -9.99 1.50 10.99
CA LEU A 357 -8.58 1.09 10.84
C LEU A 357 -7.61 2.13 11.45
N ILE A 358 -7.88 3.43 11.27
CA ILE A 358 -7.11 4.52 11.86
C ILE A 358 -7.21 4.48 13.38
N ILE A 359 -8.40 4.29 13.96
CA ILE A 359 -8.57 4.14 15.41
C ILE A 359 -7.80 2.91 15.93
N ALA A 360 -7.89 1.78 15.24
CA ALA A 360 -7.18 0.56 15.61
C ALA A 360 -5.65 0.72 15.56
N SER A 361 -5.13 1.43 14.55
CA SER A 361 -3.69 1.41 14.22
C SER A 361 -2.93 2.68 14.58
N MET A 362 -3.62 3.80 14.81
CA MET A 362 -3.01 5.13 14.99
C MET A 362 -3.56 5.90 16.20
N HIS A 363 -4.23 5.24 17.13
CA HIS A 363 -4.78 5.88 18.32
C HIS A 363 -3.72 6.62 19.16
N ASP A 364 -2.50 6.11 19.23
CA ASP A 364 -1.39 6.74 19.96
C ASP A 364 -0.99 8.09 19.37
N VAL A 365 -1.07 8.24 18.04
CA VAL A 365 -0.75 9.48 17.32
C VAL A 365 -1.64 10.65 17.80
N ALA A 366 -2.90 10.35 18.11
CA ALA A 366 -3.87 11.35 18.54
C ALA A 366 -4.13 11.35 20.05
N ASN A 367 -3.43 10.51 20.82
CA ASN A 367 -3.72 10.24 22.24
C ASN A 367 -5.20 9.93 22.51
N LEU A 368 -5.84 9.14 21.63
CA LEU A 368 -7.25 8.79 21.77
C LEU A 368 -7.44 7.90 23.01
N HIS A 369 -8.25 8.37 23.95
CA HIS A 369 -8.65 7.61 25.12
C HIS A 369 -10.07 7.03 24.96
N VAL A 370 -10.21 5.73 25.18
CA VAL A 370 -11.51 5.06 25.29
C VAL A 370 -11.71 4.57 26.72
N LYS A 371 -12.84 4.92 27.34
CA LYS A 371 -13.08 4.58 28.74
C LYS A 371 -13.17 3.06 28.94
N GLY A 372 -12.34 2.56 29.84
CA GLY A 372 -12.38 1.17 30.32
C GLY A 372 -11.91 0.11 29.33
N LYS A 373 -11.37 0.49 28.16
CA LYS A 373 -10.86 -0.43 27.14
C LYS A 373 -9.85 0.24 26.22
N SER A 374 -9.05 -0.54 25.51
CA SER A 374 -8.17 0.01 24.47
C SER A 374 -8.95 0.42 23.21
N PRO A 375 -8.43 1.34 22.39
CA PRO A 375 -9.01 1.66 21.08
C PRO A 375 -9.15 0.42 20.17
N GLN A 376 -8.22 -0.54 20.23
CA GLN A 376 -8.35 -1.82 19.53
C GLN A 376 -9.55 -2.63 20.03
N GLN A 377 -9.76 -2.72 21.36
CA GLN A 377 -10.92 -3.41 21.92
C GLN A 377 -12.23 -2.73 21.53
N TYR A 378 -12.26 -1.39 21.44
CA TYR A 378 -13.43 -0.67 20.91
C TYR A 378 -13.74 -1.08 19.46
N VAL A 379 -12.73 -1.11 18.59
CA VAL A 379 -12.94 -1.54 17.19
C VAL A 379 -13.37 -3.01 17.13
N ASP A 380 -12.78 -3.88 17.94
CA ASP A 380 -13.19 -5.28 18.04
C ASP A 380 -14.68 -5.41 18.46
N ASP A 381 -15.12 -4.60 19.43
CA ASP A 381 -16.53 -4.56 19.89
C ASP A 381 -17.47 -4.03 18.80
N VAL A 382 -17.05 -3.04 18.00
CA VAL A 382 -17.83 -2.52 16.87
C VAL A 382 -18.07 -3.61 15.83
N VAL A 383 -17.02 -4.35 15.47
CA VAL A 383 -17.11 -5.44 14.48
C VAL A 383 -17.97 -6.58 15.01
N ASN A 384 -17.81 -6.97 16.28
CA ASN A 384 -18.66 -7.99 16.91
C ASN A 384 -20.14 -7.56 17.05
N ALA A 385 -20.44 -6.26 17.00
CA ALA A 385 -21.80 -5.75 17.05
C ALA A 385 -22.54 -5.82 15.70
N LEU A 386 -21.86 -6.18 14.61
CA LEU A 386 -22.50 -6.36 13.31
C LEU A 386 -23.54 -7.50 13.37
N PRO A 387 -24.70 -7.36 12.70
CA PRO A 387 -25.73 -8.39 12.75
C PRO A 387 -25.27 -9.70 12.14
N GLU A 388 -25.59 -10.80 12.82
CA GLU A 388 -25.25 -12.16 12.40
C GLU A 388 -23.74 -12.42 12.26
N TRP A 389 -22.91 -11.54 12.83
CA TRP A 389 -21.47 -11.74 12.89
C TRP A 389 -21.15 -13.08 13.56
N SER A 390 -20.21 -13.82 12.97
CA SER A 390 -19.83 -15.19 13.35
C SER A 390 -20.92 -16.26 13.19
N LYS A 391 -22.13 -15.91 12.74
CA LYS A 391 -23.25 -16.86 12.56
C LYS A 391 -23.47 -17.25 11.11
N SER A 392 -23.24 -16.33 10.18
CA SER A 392 -23.47 -16.55 8.76
C SER A 392 -22.40 -15.86 7.90
N HIS A 393 -21.97 -16.52 6.83
CA HIS A 393 -21.06 -15.96 5.83
C HIS A 393 -21.62 -14.68 5.19
N HIS A 394 -22.96 -14.50 5.16
CA HIS A 394 -23.59 -13.27 4.71
C HIS A 394 -23.16 -12.03 5.50
N SER A 395 -22.83 -12.18 6.79
CA SER A 395 -22.34 -11.04 7.60
C SER A 395 -21.03 -10.45 7.06
N ILE A 396 -20.18 -11.30 6.46
CA ILE A 396 -18.92 -10.90 5.83
C ILE A 396 -19.16 -10.45 4.39
N LEU A 397 -20.01 -11.14 3.63
CA LEU A 397 -20.40 -10.71 2.28
C LEU A 397 -20.98 -9.28 2.25
N ARG A 398 -21.69 -8.87 3.32
CA ARG A 398 -22.20 -7.51 3.48
C ARG A 398 -21.12 -6.45 3.54
N LEU A 399 -19.86 -6.80 3.82
CA LEU A 399 -18.74 -5.86 3.82
C LEU A 399 -18.27 -5.53 2.39
N GLY A 400 -18.36 -6.49 1.46
CA GLY A 400 -17.94 -6.33 0.06
C GLY A 400 -16.47 -5.87 -0.05
N ASP A 401 -16.21 -4.88 -0.91
CA ASP A 401 -14.88 -4.30 -1.14
C ASP A 401 -14.15 -3.81 0.15
N GLN A 402 -14.86 -3.60 1.27
CA GLN A 402 -14.27 -3.15 2.53
C GLN A 402 -13.79 -4.30 3.43
N THR A 403 -13.99 -5.57 3.03
CA THR A 403 -13.66 -6.74 3.85
C THR A 403 -12.21 -6.74 4.34
N ALA A 404 -11.25 -6.42 3.47
CA ALA A 404 -9.83 -6.35 3.85
C ALA A 404 -9.54 -5.25 4.89
N LEU A 405 -10.21 -4.10 4.84
CA LEU A 405 -10.04 -3.04 5.84
C LEU A 405 -10.57 -3.47 7.21
N PHE A 406 -11.71 -4.17 7.25
CA PHE A 406 -12.25 -4.73 8.50
C PHE A 406 -11.35 -5.81 9.07
N ALA A 407 -10.82 -6.68 8.21
CA ALA A 407 -9.88 -7.73 8.58
C ALA A 407 -8.58 -7.15 9.16
N GLU A 408 -8.06 -6.08 8.56
CA GLU A 408 -6.91 -5.37 9.10
C GLU A 408 -7.22 -4.65 10.42
N ALA A 409 -8.38 -3.98 10.52
CA ALA A 409 -8.79 -3.22 11.70
C ALA A 409 -9.08 -4.12 12.92
N ALA A 410 -9.71 -5.28 12.69
CA ALA A 410 -10.17 -6.21 13.73
C ALA A 410 -9.86 -7.68 13.35
N PRO A 411 -8.59 -8.10 13.28
CA PRO A 411 -8.21 -9.43 12.80
C PRO A 411 -8.75 -10.55 13.70
N ASN A 412 -8.84 -10.31 15.01
CA ASN A 412 -9.32 -11.29 15.96
C ASN A 412 -10.81 -11.58 15.80
N PRO A 413 -11.73 -10.58 15.83
CA PRO A 413 -13.13 -10.79 15.50
C PRO A 413 -13.36 -11.39 14.12
N PHE A 414 -12.58 -10.97 13.12
CA PHE A 414 -12.71 -11.48 11.75
C PHE A 414 -12.36 -12.97 11.65
N LEU A 415 -11.18 -13.37 12.12
CA LEU A 415 -10.78 -14.78 12.11
C LEU A 415 -11.72 -15.65 12.94
N LYS A 416 -12.12 -15.19 14.14
CA LYS A 416 -13.07 -15.93 14.99
C LYS A 416 -14.42 -16.14 14.29
N ALA A 417 -14.89 -15.14 13.55
CA ALA A 417 -16.13 -15.26 12.79
C ALA A 417 -16.00 -16.32 11.69
N LEU A 418 -14.94 -16.27 10.89
CA LEU A 418 -14.70 -17.26 9.84
C LEU A 418 -14.52 -18.68 10.38
N GLU A 419 -13.73 -18.84 11.44
CA GLU A 419 -13.53 -20.12 12.13
C GLU A 419 -14.88 -20.70 12.59
N SER A 420 -15.70 -19.89 13.26
CA SER A 420 -17.03 -20.31 13.73
C SER A 420 -17.99 -20.66 12.58
N ILE A 421 -17.97 -19.89 11.49
CA ILE A 421 -18.85 -20.12 10.33
C ILE A 421 -18.45 -21.42 9.61
N LEU A 422 -17.14 -21.68 9.46
CA LEU A 422 -16.60 -22.90 8.84
C LEU A 422 -16.86 -24.15 9.69
N GLU A 423 -16.87 -24.03 11.02
CA GLU A 423 -17.21 -25.14 11.92
C GLU A 423 -18.72 -25.45 11.95
N GLY A 424 -19.57 -24.44 11.76
CA GLY A 424 -21.03 -24.59 11.87
C GLY A 424 -21.71 -25.08 10.60
N THR A 425 -21.51 -24.39 9.48
CA THR A 425 -22.26 -24.60 8.22
C THR A 425 -21.35 -24.46 7.00
N PRO A 426 -20.38 -25.36 6.80
CA PRO A 426 -19.39 -25.26 5.72
C PRO A 426 -20.03 -25.29 4.32
N GLU A 427 -21.14 -26.00 4.12
CA GLU A 427 -21.82 -26.07 2.82
C GLU A 427 -22.40 -24.72 2.39
N GLN A 428 -22.84 -23.89 3.35
CA GLN A 428 -23.30 -22.54 3.06
C GLN A 428 -22.14 -21.62 2.69
N VAL A 429 -20.95 -21.86 3.25
CA VAL A 429 -19.75 -21.08 2.89
C VAL A 429 -19.33 -21.39 1.46
N ALA A 430 -19.51 -22.62 0.97
CA ALA A 430 -19.18 -22.96 -0.42
C ALA A 430 -19.90 -22.07 -1.46
N LEU A 431 -21.06 -21.49 -1.10
CA LEU A 431 -21.81 -20.56 -1.95
C LEU A 431 -21.03 -19.27 -2.27
N ILE A 432 -19.98 -18.91 -1.50
CA ILE A 432 -19.14 -17.76 -1.83
C ILE A 432 -18.33 -17.95 -3.12
N PHE A 433 -18.15 -19.21 -3.56
CA PHE A 433 -17.50 -19.55 -4.82
C PHE A 433 -18.46 -19.54 -6.02
N GLU A 434 -19.77 -19.43 -5.78
CA GLU A 434 -20.71 -19.29 -6.87
C GLU A 434 -20.46 -17.97 -7.59
N SER A 435 -20.35 -18.09 -8.91
CA SER A 435 -20.02 -17.02 -9.81
C SER A 435 -21.33 -16.47 -10.38
N GLU A 436 -21.64 -15.18 -10.21
CA GLU A 436 -22.79 -14.57 -10.88
C GLU A 436 -22.56 -14.66 -12.40
N ARG A 437 -23.26 -15.59 -13.08
CA ARG A 437 -23.03 -15.92 -14.50
C ARG A 437 -23.38 -14.79 -15.49
N ASP A 438 -23.96 -13.69 -15.02
CA ASP A 438 -24.60 -12.66 -15.87
C ASP A 438 -23.95 -11.24 -15.80
N ARG A 439 -22.69 -11.09 -15.38
CA ARG A 439 -21.99 -9.79 -15.45
C ARG A 439 -21.16 -9.62 -16.73
N VAL A 440 -21.33 -8.46 -17.37
CA VAL A 440 -20.70 -8.06 -18.66
C VAL A 440 -19.16 -7.93 -18.58
N PHE A 441 -18.59 -7.82 -17.39
CA PHE A 441 -17.14 -7.76 -17.13
C PHE A 441 -16.67 -8.97 -16.31
N GLY A 442 -16.94 -10.18 -16.80
CA GLY A 442 -16.56 -11.43 -16.14
C GLY A 442 -17.31 -11.68 -14.82
N PRO A 443 -17.36 -12.93 -14.36
CA PRO A 443 -18.00 -13.23 -13.10
C PRO A 443 -17.11 -12.79 -11.93
N TRP A 444 -17.49 -11.73 -11.23
CA TRP A 444 -16.94 -11.43 -9.89
C TRP A 444 -17.58 -12.40 -8.91
N SER A 445 -16.76 -13.17 -8.20
CA SER A 445 -17.23 -14.11 -7.18
C SER A 445 -16.81 -13.61 -5.80
N PRO A 446 -17.73 -13.61 -4.81
CA PRO A 446 -17.48 -12.98 -3.52
C PRO A 446 -16.32 -13.56 -2.72
N HIS A 447 -15.87 -14.78 -3.01
CA HIS A 447 -14.72 -15.40 -2.33
C HIS A 447 -13.45 -14.54 -2.41
N VAL A 448 -13.27 -13.75 -3.47
CA VAL A 448 -12.10 -12.89 -3.67
C VAL A 448 -11.87 -11.93 -2.50
N ASP A 449 -12.94 -11.35 -1.95
CA ASP A 449 -12.85 -10.43 -0.81
C ASP A 449 -12.37 -11.12 0.47
N PHE A 450 -12.72 -12.40 0.66
CA PHE A 450 -12.28 -13.22 1.78
C PHE A 450 -10.79 -13.55 1.64
N LEU A 451 -10.34 -13.87 0.43
CA LEU A 451 -8.94 -14.18 0.15
C LEU A 451 -8.04 -12.97 0.41
N TRP A 452 -8.38 -11.81 -0.13
CA TRP A 452 -7.63 -10.57 0.13
C TRP A 452 -7.60 -10.17 1.61
N ALA A 453 -8.70 -10.42 2.34
CA ALA A 453 -8.74 -10.19 3.78
C ALA A 453 -7.80 -11.13 4.55
N LEU A 454 -7.76 -12.42 4.19
CA LEU A 454 -6.88 -13.40 4.83
C LEU A 454 -5.41 -13.18 4.46
N GLU A 455 -5.13 -12.80 3.21
CA GLU A 455 -3.80 -12.34 2.77
C GLU A 455 -3.34 -11.14 3.59
N THR A 456 -4.21 -10.14 3.79
CA THR A 456 -3.90 -8.95 4.61
C THR A 456 -3.54 -9.33 6.04
N ILE A 457 -4.27 -10.28 6.64
CA ILE A 457 -4.03 -10.76 8.00
C ILE A 457 -2.74 -11.60 8.08
N ALA A 458 -2.44 -12.40 7.04
CA ALA A 458 -1.28 -13.30 7.03
C ALA A 458 0.06 -12.56 7.06
N TRP A 459 0.09 -11.26 6.74
CA TRP A 459 1.27 -10.41 6.92
C TRP A 459 1.71 -10.29 8.39
N ASP A 460 0.80 -10.46 9.36
CA ASP A 460 1.16 -10.52 10.78
C ASP A 460 1.54 -11.97 11.18
N PRO A 461 2.79 -12.24 11.58
CA PRO A 461 3.21 -13.58 12.01
C PRO A 461 2.35 -14.16 13.15
N LYS A 462 1.75 -13.30 13.97
CA LYS A 462 0.83 -13.70 15.05
C LYS A 462 -0.42 -14.39 14.53
N TYR A 463 -0.88 -14.01 13.34
CA TYR A 463 -2.13 -14.50 12.75
C TYR A 463 -1.91 -15.45 11.58
N LEU A 464 -0.68 -15.60 11.07
CA LEU A 464 -0.32 -16.46 9.94
C LEU A 464 -0.95 -17.86 10.03
N ASN A 465 -0.73 -18.59 11.12
CA ASN A 465 -1.24 -19.96 11.26
C ASN A 465 -2.76 -20.03 11.15
N ARG A 466 -3.48 -19.10 11.79
CA ARG A 466 -4.95 -19.06 11.76
C ARG A 466 -5.44 -18.70 10.35
N ALA A 467 -4.85 -17.69 9.72
CA ALA A 467 -5.21 -17.28 8.38
C ALA A 467 -4.98 -18.40 7.35
N ALA A 468 -3.83 -19.08 7.41
CA ALA A 468 -3.51 -20.19 6.52
C ALA A 468 -4.43 -21.40 6.72
N VAL A 469 -4.75 -21.78 7.96
CA VAL A 469 -5.71 -22.86 8.21
C VAL A 469 -7.11 -22.50 7.71
N VAL A 470 -7.55 -21.25 7.88
CA VAL A 470 -8.83 -20.77 7.33
C VAL A 470 -8.82 -20.82 5.80
N LEU A 471 -7.75 -20.36 5.14
CA LEU A 471 -7.58 -20.49 3.68
C LEU A 471 -7.59 -21.96 3.23
N ALA A 472 -6.97 -22.86 4.00
CA ALA A 472 -6.96 -24.28 3.68
C ALA A 472 -8.35 -24.91 3.79
N LYS A 473 -9.12 -24.57 4.83
CA LYS A 473 -10.52 -24.98 4.98
C LYS A 473 -11.39 -24.42 3.85
N LEU A 474 -11.18 -23.18 3.42
CA LEU A 474 -11.84 -22.63 2.23
C LEU A 474 -11.45 -23.39 0.96
N GLY A 475 -10.19 -23.80 0.84
CA GLY A 475 -9.71 -24.64 -0.27
C GLY A 475 -10.37 -26.01 -0.34
N GLN A 476 -10.81 -26.59 0.79
CA GLN A 476 -11.59 -27.84 0.79
C GLN A 476 -12.99 -27.65 0.19
N LEU A 477 -13.51 -26.43 0.22
CA LEU A 477 -14.84 -26.06 -0.28
C LEU A 477 -14.79 -25.51 -1.71
N ASP A 478 -13.59 -25.28 -2.27
CA ASP A 478 -13.43 -24.73 -3.61
C ASP A 478 -13.86 -25.77 -4.65
N PRO A 479 -14.88 -25.49 -5.48
CA PRO A 479 -15.32 -26.43 -6.51
C PRO A 479 -14.35 -26.56 -7.68
N ASP A 480 -13.40 -25.62 -7.84
CA ASP A 480 -12.46 -25.60 -8.96
C ASP A 480 -11.06 -25.15 -8.47
N PRO A 481 -10.36 -26.01 -7.71
CA PRO A 481 -9.04 -25.68 -7.13
C PRO A 481 -7.92 -25.60 -8.18
N ASP A 482 -8.10 -26.24 -9.33
CA ASP A 482 -7.14 -26.26 -10.45
C ASP A 482 -7.39 -25.14 -11.48
N SER A 483 -8.37 -24.28 -11.22
CA SER A 483 -8.68 -23.12 -12.05
C SER A 483 -7.46 -22.21 -12.23
N ASN A 484 -7.19 -21.83 -13.48
CA ASN A 484 -6.18 -20.81 -13.80
C ASN A 484 -6.67 -19.37 -13.52
N HIS A 485 -7.86 -19.19 -12.94
CA HIS A 485 -8.34 -17.89 -12.51
C HIS A 485 -7.53 -17.38 -11.30
N VAL A 486 -7.19 -16.08 -11.32
CA VAL A 486 -6.05 -15.48 -10.60
C VAL A 486 -6.23 -15.39 -9.07
N ASN A 487 -7.32 -15.89 -8.48
CA ASN A 487 -7.51 -15.76 -7.04
C ASN A 487 -8.30 -16.94 -6.44
N ARG A 488 -7.60 -18.02 -6.07
CA ARG A 488 -8.15 -19.21 -5.42
C ARG A 488 -7.47 -19.42 -4.07
N PRO A 489 -8.13 -20.06 -3.07
CA PRO A 489 -7.54 -20.23 -1.74
C PRO A 489 -6.15 -20.89 -1.77
N ILE A 490 -5.95 -21.86 -2.66
CA ILE A 490 -4.68 -22.56 -2.82
C ILE A 490 -3.57 -21.67 -3.39
N ASN A 491 -3.92 -20.68 -4.22
CA ASN A 491 -2.96 -19.71 -4.76
C ASN A 491 -2.57 -18.69 -3.69
N SER A 492 -3.52 -18.18 -2.91
CA SER A 492 -3.21 -17.32 -1.76
C SER A 492 -2.31 -18.03 -0.74
N LEU A 493 -2.57 -19.31 -0.43
CA LEU A 493 -1.70 -20.11 0.44
C LEU A 493 -0.27 -20.23 -0.09
N ARG A 494 -0.14 -20.54 -1.38
CA ARG A 494 1.15 -20.64 -2.05
C ARG A 494 1.89 -19.30 -1.95
N ASP A 495 1.25 -18.21 -2.33
CA ASP A 495 1.88 -16.89 -2.44
C ASP A 495 2.27 -16.36 -1.03
N ILE A 496 1.50 -16.69 0.02
CA ILE A 496 1.86 -16.40 1.41
C ILE A 496 3.12 -17.18 1.85
N LEU A 497 3.20 -18.48 1.53
CA LEU A 497 4.24 -19.38 2.05
C LEU A 497 5.43 -19.59 1.09
N LEU A 498 5.46 -18.89 -0.04
CA LEU A 498 6.49 -19.04 -1.05
C LEU A 498 7.89 -18.77 -0.48
N ALA A 499 8.85 -19.64 -0.81
CA ALA A 499 10.19 -19.59 -0.23
C ALA A 499 10.93 -18.29 -0.56
N TRP A 500 10.90 -17.93 -1.85
CA TRP A 500 11.70 -16.86 -2.44
C TRP A 500 11.01 -15.49 -2.47
N SER A 501 9.71 -15.44 -2.18
CA SER A 501 8.92 -14.19 -2.08
C SER A 501 7.71 -14.41 -1.17
N PRO A 502 7.91 -14.57 0.15
CA PRO A 502 6.81 -14.79 1.07
C PRO A 502 5.88 -13.57 1.16
N GLY A 503 4.58 -13.81 1.03
CA GLY A 503 3.52 -12.83 1.35
C GLY A 503 3.26 -12.69 2.85
N THR A 504 4.30 -12.72 3.68
CA THR A 504 4.22 -12.59 5.14
C THR A 504 5.55 -12.12 5.74
N TYR A 505 5.50 -11.47 6.91
CA TYR A 505 6.69 -11.13 7.69
C TYR A 505 7.17 -12.26 8.63
N ALA A 506 6.56 -13.45 8.56
CA ALA A 506 6.94 -14.57 9.39
C ALA A 506 8.28 -15.17 8.96
N SER A 507 9.13 -15.48 9.95
CA SER A 507 10.40 -16.17 9.73
C SER A 507 10.21 -17.55 9.11
N GLN A 508 11.25 -18.08 8.46
CA GLN A 508 11.22 -19.41 7.85
C GLN A 508 10.73 -20.52 8.81
N PRO A 509 11.16 -20.62 10.09
CA PRO A 509 10.63 -21.60 11.02
C PRO A 509 9.13 -21.45 11.28
N GLN A 510 8.62 -20.22 11.33
CA GLN A 510 7.18 -19.95 11.48
C GLN A 510 6.40 -20.35 10.22
N ARG A 511 6.94 -20.10 9.03
CA ARG A 511 6.34 -20.54 7.76
C ARG A 511 6.30 -22.07 7.66
N ILE A 512 7.35 -22.75 8.09
CA ILE A 512 7.38 -24.23 8.16
C ILE A 512 6.34 -24.75 9.15
N ALA A 513 6.24 -24.17 10.35
CA ALA A 513 5.21 -24.53 11.33
C ALA A 513 3.79 -24.25 10.81
N CYS A 514 3.61 -23.21 9.99
CA CYS A 514 2.36 -22.90 9.32
C CYS A 514 1.98 -23.97 8.29
N LEU A 515 2.95 -24.40 7.47
CA LEU A 515 2.78 -25.51 6.54
C LEU A 515 2.38 -26.80 7.27
N ASP A 516 3.01 -27.10 8.41
CA ASP A 516 2.64 -28.25 9.26
C ASP A 516 1.20 -28.14 9.78
N ALA A 517 0.77 -26.96 10.21
CA ALA A 517 -0.60 -26.72 10.67
C ALA A 517 -1.63 -26.94 9.55
N VAL A 518 -1.32 -26.50 8.31
CA VAL A 518 -2.18 -26.73 7.14
C VAL A 518 -2.25 -28.22 6.80
N LEU A 519 -1.12 -28.94 6.79
CA LEU A 519 -1.07 -30.38 6.54
C LEU A 519 -1.87 -31.19 7.57
N ALA A 520 -1.82 -30.78 8.84
CA ALA A 520 -2.56 -31.43 9.91
C ALA A 520 -4.07 -31.15 9.83
N ALA A 521 -4.46 -29.90 9.51
CA ALA A 521 -5.87 -29.50 9.48
C ALA A 521 -6.60 -29.96 8.21
N CYS A 522 -5.95 -29.87 7.05
CA CYS A 522 -6.55 -30.14 5.74
C CYS A 522 -5.56 -30.92 4.84
N PRO A 523 -5.38 -32.25 5.05
CA PRO A 523 -4.33 -33.03 4.39
C PRO A 523 -4.33 -32.98 2.85
N ASP A 524 -5.51 -32.96 2.22
CA ASP A 524 -5.61 -32.93 0.76
C ASP A 524 -5.20 -31.57 0.18
N VAL A 525 -5.64 -30.48 0.80
CA VAL A 525 -5.24 -29.11 0.44
C VAL A 525 -3.76 -28.89 0.77
N GLY A 526 -3.28 -29.46 1.89
CA GLY A 526 -1.87 -29.45 2.25
C GLY A 526 -1.00 -30.17 1.21
N TRP A 527 -1.46 -31.31 0.67
CA TRP A 527 -0.77 -31.96 -0.45
C TRP A 527 -0.73 -31.10 -1.72
N GLN A 528 -1.85 -30.46 -2.08
CA GLN A 528 -1.89 -29.51 -3.20
C GLN A 528 -0.93 -28.34 -3.00
N LEU A 529 -0.83 -27.84 -1.76
CA LEU A 529 0.06 -26.75 -1.39
C LEU A 529 1.53 -27.19 -1.53
N LEU A 530 1.89 -28.37 -1.04
CA LEU A 530 3.23 -28.94 -1.23
C LEU A 530 3.59 -29.02 -2.72
N LYS A 531 2.67 -29.52 -3.56
CA LYS A 531 2.86 -29.56 -5.02
C LYS A 531 3.09 -28.19 -5.65
N LYS A 532 2.49 -27.14 -5.09
CA LYS A 532 2.65 -25.74 -5.55
C LYS A 532 3.89 -25.04 -4.99
N LEU A 533 4.42 -25.49 -3.87
CA LEU A 533 5.64 -24.96 -3.24
C LEU A 533 6.92 -25.65 -3.73
N MET A 534 6.82 -26.80 -4.41
CA MET A 534 7.98 -27.43 -5.05
C MET A 534 8.61 -26.49 -6.10
N PRO A 535 9.94 -26.54 -6.30
CA PRO A 535 10.64 -25.69 -7.26
C PRO A 535 10.07 -25.83 -8.67
N ARG A 536 10.02 -24.70 -9.39
CA ARG A 536 9.64 -24.65 -10.81
C ARG A 536 10.55 -23.70 -11.56
N HIS A 537 10.91 -24.07 -12.79
CA HIS A 537 11.64 -23.15 -13.67
C HIS A 537 10.74 -21.99 -14.12
N MET A 538 11.31 -20.79 -14.16
CA MET A 538 10.60 -19.56 -14.56
C MET A 538 9.31 -19.33 -13.76
N ASP A 539 9.33 -19.68 -12.47
CA ASP A 539 8.16 -19.51 -11.63
C ASP A 539 7.83 -18.01 -11.45
N MET A 540 6.54 -17.72 -11.37
CA MET A 540 6.02 -16.37 -11.20
C MET A 540 5.06 -16.33 -10.02
N THR A 541 4.98 -15.18 -9.38
CA THR A 541 4.00 -14.91 -8.33
C THR A 541 3.43 -13.52 -8.52
N SER A 542 2.19 -13.34 -8.07
CA SER A 542 1.64 -12.00 -7.86
C SER A 542 1.83 -11.61 -6.40
N PRO A 543 1.97 -10.31 -6.08
CA PRO A 543 1.97 -9.86 -4.70
C PRO A 543 0.63 -10.17 -4.02
N THR A 544 0.67 -10.59 -2.77
CA THR A 544 -0.52 -10.73 -1.92
C THR A 544 -1.04 -9.36 -1.48
N GLN A 545 -2.30 -9.28 -1.08
CA GLN A 545 -2.88 -8.04 -0.56
C GLN A 545 -2.13 -7.59 0.71
N HIS A 546 -1.43 -6.46 0.63
CA HIS A 546 -0.67 -5.91 1.76
C HIS A 546 -1.56 -5.04 2.68
N PRO A 547 -1.34 -5.04 4.01
CA PRO A 547 -1.97 -4.11 4.94
C PRO A 547 -1.82 -2.67 4.49
N LYS A 548 -2.90 -1.89 4.65
CA LYS A 548 -2.98 -0.49 4.24
C LYS A 548 -2.33 0.45 5.24
N LEU A 549 -2.49 0.20 6.54
CA LEU A 549 -2.10 1.13 7.59
C LEU A 549 -1.30 0.49 8.72
N ARG A 550 -1.46 -0.79 9.05
CA ARG A 550 -0.63 -1.39 10.09
C ARG A 550 0.82 -1.52 9.65
N ASP A 551 1.74 -1.29 10.59
CA ASP A 551 3.14 -1.58 10.40
C ASP A 551 3.46 -2.93 11.03
N LEU A 552 3.47 -3.97 10.19
CA LEU A 552 3.72 -5.35 10.60
C LEU A 552 5.16 -5.78 10.30
N ALA A 553 5.91 -4.95 9.59
CA ALA A 553 7.28 -5.22 9.24
C ALA A 553 8.14 -5.32 10.51
N PRO A 554 8.95 -6.39 10.65
CA PRO A 554 9.87 -6.48 11.76
C PRO A 554 10.97 -5.43 11.59
N GLU A 555 11.59 -5.07 12.72
CA GLU A 555 12.75 -4.17 12.74
C GLU A 555 13.87 -4.65 11.80
N LYS A 556 14.06 -5.97 11.73
CA LYS A 556 14.98 -6.62 10.80
C LYS A 556 14.23 -7.70 10.00
N PRO A 557 13.91 -7.44 8.72
CA PRO A 557 13.30 -8.46 7.88
C PRO A 557 14.26 -9.63 7.63
N GLU A 558 13.70 -10.82 7.45
CA GLU A 558 14.46 -12.01 7.02
C GLU A 558 14.97 -11.77 5.59
N GLU A 559 16.30 -11.82 5.42
CA GLU A 559 16.91 -11.70 4.09
C GLU A 559 16.76 -13.02 3.34
N VAL A 560 16.05 -12.99 2.22
CA VAL A 560 15.84 -14.17 1.38
C VAL A 560 17.10 -14.41 0.56
N THR A 561 17.84 -15.46 0.95
CA THR A 561 19.04 -15.93 0.26
C THR A 561 18.78 -17.27 -0.44
N PHE A 562 19.65 -17.66 -1.38
CA PHE A 562 19.60 -19.01 -1.96
C PHE A 562 19.64 -20.10 -0.89
N GLY A 563 20.43 -19.93 0.17
CA GLY A 563 20.47 -20.86 1.31
C GLY A 563 19.11 -21.01 1.98
N THR A 564 18.45 -19.91 2.35
CA THR A 564 17.10 -19.96 2.96
C THR A 564 16.06 -20.59 2.03
N VAL A 565 16.16 -20.34 0.72
CA VAL A 565 15.26 -20.93 -0.28
C VAL A 565 15.47 -22.45 -0.37
N TRP A 566 16.73 -22.91 -0.41
CA TRP A 566 17.05 -24.33 -0.45
C TRP A 566 16.69 -25.05 0.85
N ASP A 567 16.90 -24.41 2.00
CA ASP A 567 16.51 -24.97 3.30
C ASP A 567 14.98 -25.14 3.39
N PHE A 568 14.21 -24.17 2.86
CA PHE A 568 12.76 -24.28 2.79
C PHE A 568 12.31 -25.34 1.77
N GLU A 569 12.98 -25.44 0.62
CA GLU A 569 12.75 -26.51 -0.35
C GLU A 569 12.95 -27.88 0.31
N THR A 570 14.04 -28.09 1.05
CA THR A 570 14.27 -29.33 1.80
C THR A 570 13.13 -29.60 2.78
N ALA A 571 12.66 -28.59 3.51
CA ALA A 571 11.53 -28.74 4.42
C ALA A 571 10.21 -29.14 3.71
N VAL A 572 9.96 -28.60 2.51
CA VAL A 572 8.81 -28.93 1.66
C VAL A 572 8.93 -30.36 1.14
N ILE A 573 10.10 -30.75 0.62
CA ILE A 573 10.33 -32.10 0.09
C ILE A 573 10.22 -33.15 1.18
N ASP A 574 10.79 -32.94 2.37
CA ASP A 574 10.68 -33.89 3.48
C ASP A 574 9.21 -34.14 3.87
N ARG A 575 8.39 -33.07 3.88
CA ARG A 575 6.94 -33.17 4.12
C ARG A 575 6.19 -33.82 2.97
N ALA A 576 6.58 -33.56 1.73
CA ALA A 576 5.98 -34.18 0.55
C ALA A 576 6.26 -35.68 0.49
N LEU A 577 7.48 -36.12 0.84
CA LEU A 577 7.84 -37.53 0.96
C LEU A 577 7.01 -38.23 2.05
N ALA A 578 6.87 -37.59 3.21
CA ALA A 578 6.06 -38.11 4.31
C ALA A 578 4.57 -38.19 3.95
N ALA A 579 4.03 -37.14 3.32
CA ALA A 579 2.64 -37.08 2.87
C ALA A 579 2.35 -38.03 1.70
N ALA A 580 3.34 -38.33 0.85
CA ALA A 580 3.21 -39.30 -0.22
C ALA A 580 3.01 -40.71 0.34
N GLY A 581 3.74 -41.09 1.40
CA GLY A 581 3.69 -42.46 1.93
C GLY A 581 3.91 -43.45 0.79
N ASP A 582 3.07 -44.49 0.71
CA ASP A 582 3.07 -45.48 -0.39
C ASP A 582 2.03 -45.15 -1.48
N ASN A 583 1.55 -43.91 -1.56
CA ASN A 583 0.60 -43.50 -2.59
C ASN A 583 1.31 -43.28 -3.93
N GLU A 584 1.10 -44.21 -4.88
CA GLU A 584 1.71 -44.18 -6.21
C GLU A 584 1.50 -42.85 -6.96
N GLY A 585 0.31 -42.27 -6.88
CA GLY A 585 0.01 -41.00 -7.57
C GLY A 585 0.80 -39.82 -7.00
N ARG A 586 0.97 -39.77 -5.68
CA ARG A 586 1.81 -38.76 -5.02
C ARG A 586 3.29 -38.96 -5.32
N LEU A 587 3.75 -40.21 -5.36
CA LEU A 587 5.11 -40.56 -5.76
C LEU A 587 5.38 -40.20 -7.22
N GLY A 588 4.42 -40.40 -8.13
CA GLY A 588 4.54 -39.98 -9.53
C GLY A 588 4.79 -38.47 -9.68
N VAL A 589 4.05 -37.64 -8.94
CA VAL A 589 4.27 -36.17 -8.92
C VAL A 589 5.67 -35.80 -8.44
N LEU A 590 6.24 -36.57 -7.49
CA LEU A 590 7.60 -36.35 -7.00
C LEU A 590 8.66 -36.75 -8.04
N VAL A 591 8.40 -37.80 -8.82
CA VAL A 591 9.26 -38.20 -9.94
C VAL A 591 9.32 -37.08 -10.99
N GLU A 592 8.17 -36.51 -11.37
CA GLU A 592 8.12 -35.40 -12.35
C GLU A 592 8.88 -34.14 -11.89
N ALA A 593 8.97 -33.91 -10.57
CA ALA A 593 9.68 -32.78 -9.99
C ALA A 593 11.19 -33.03 -9.80
N MET A 594 11.67 -34.27 -10.01
CA MET A 594 13.01 -34.71 -9.63
C MET A 594 14.14 -33.93 -10.31
N GLY A 595 13.96 -33.52 -11.56
CA GLY A 595 14.94 -32.70 -12.29
C GLY A 595 15.04 -31.25 -11.81
N GLN A 596 14.08 -30.78 -11.01
CA GLN A 596 13.98 -29.37 -10.58
C GLN A 596 14.43 -29.14 -9.14
N VAL A 597 14.57 -30.20 -8.35
CA VAL A 597 14.99 -30.13 -6.94
C VAL A 597 16.51 -30.13 -6.79
N GLN A 598 17.01 -29.63 -5.66
CA GLN A 598 18.44 -29.66 -5.35
C GLN A 598 18.98 -31.09 -5.29
N PRO A 599 20.28 -31.31 -5.63
CA PRO A 599 20.87 -32.65 -5.66
C PRO A 599 20.72 -33.46 -4.37
N SER A 600 20.77 -32.82 -3.21
CA SER A 600 20.56 -33.46 -1.90
C SER A 600 19.12 -33.94 -1.71
N ASN A 601 18.14 -33.14 -2.14
CA ASN A 601 16.73 -33.51 -2.11
C ASN A 601 16.45 -34.61 -3.15
N ARG A 602 17.04 -34.51 -4.35
CA ARG A 602 16.97 -35.55 -5.38
C ARG A 602 17.42 -36.91 -4.86
N ALA A 603 18.53 -36.96 -4.12
CA ALA A 603 19.01 -38.19 -3.50
C ALA A 603 17.98 -38.79 -2.52
N LYS A 604 17.36 -37.96 -1.66
CA LYS A 604 16.28 -38.40 -0.76
C LYS A 604 15.07 -38.96 -1.51
N LEU A 605 14.67 -38.32 -2.61
CA LEU A 605 13.59 -38.84 -3.47
C LEU A 605 13.94 -40.22 -4.02
N LEU A 606 15.15 -40.37 -4.57
CA LEU A 606 15.62 -41.65 -5.13
C LEU A 606 15.65 -42.76 -4.08
N ASP A 607 16.19 -42.50 -2.89
CA ASP A 607 16.23 -43.48 -1.79
C ASP A 607 14.81 -43.93 -1.38
N ARG A 608 13.85 -43.00 -1.35
CA ARG A 608 12.45 -43.30 -1.02
C ARG A 608 11.77 -44.13 -2.11
N LEU A 609 12.03 -43.82 -3.37
CA LEU A 609 11.50 -44.55 -4.52
C LEU A 609 12.09 -45.96 -4.60
N ASP A 610 13.39 -46.12 -4.34
CA ASP A 610 14.04 -47.43 -4.28
C ASP A 610 13.42 -48.30 -3.18
N SER A 611 13.26 -47.74 -1.98
CA SER A 611 12.57 -48.42 -0.87
C SER A 611 11.14 -48.82 -1.21
N PHE A 612 10.40 -47.95 -1.92
CA PHE A 612 9.03 -48.22 -2.36
C PHE A 612 8.98 -49.37 -3.38
N LEU A 613 9.79 -49.31 -4.42
CA LEU A 613 9.86 -50.31 -5.50
C LEU A 613 10.35 -51.67 -4.98
N ALA A 614 11.26 -51.68 -4.01
CA ALA A 614 11.70 -52.91 -3.35
C ALA A 614 10.59 -53.57 -2.52
N ALA A 615 9.77 -52.77 -1.83
CA ALA A 615 8.66 -53.26 -1.01
C ALA A 615 7.42 -53.66 -1.84
N HIS A 616 7.21 -53.03 -2.99
CA HIS A 616 6.07 -53.24 -3.87
C HIS A 616 6.57 -53.75 -5.22
N GLN A 617 6.91 -55.03 -5.31
CA GLN A 617 7.30 -55.65 -6.58
C GLN A 617 6.10 -56.26 -7.27
N THR A 618 5.90 -55.93 -8.55
CA THR A 618 4.88 -56.54 -9.41
C THR A 618 5.48 -56.98 -10.73
N VAL A 619 4.91 -58.03 -11.33
CA VAL A 619 5.37 -58.61 -12.60
C VAL A 619 5.13 -57.66 -13.79
N GLU A 620 4.11 -56.82 -13.70
CA GLU A 620 3.70 -55.88 -14.75
C GLU A 620 4.42 -54.51 -14.65
N GLY A 621 5.02 -54.21 -13.48
CA GLY A 621 5.63 -52.91 -13.17
C GLY A 621 4.62 -51.91 -12.60
N HIS A 622 5.05 -51.09 -11.64
CA HIS A 622 4.20 -50.06 -11.02
C HIS A 622 4.12 -48.79 -11.86
N THR A 623 3.08 -47.98 -11.67
CA THR A 623 2.94 -46.68 -12.34
C THR A 623 4.14 -45.76 -12.05
N THR A 624 4.63 -45.77 -10.81
CA THR A 624 5.83 -45.03 -10.39
C THR A 624 7.10 -45.50 -11.11
N TRP A 625 7.23 -46.81 -11.39
CA TRP A 625 8.36 -47.35 -12.17
C TRP A 625 8.34 -46.85 -13.61
N HIS A 626 7.16 -46.84 -14.24
CA HIS A 626 6.99 -46.29 -15.59
C HIS A 626 7.30 -44.79 -15.64
N ALA A 627 6.81 -44.01 -14.68
CA ALA A 627 7.13 -42.58 -14.57
C ALA A 627 8.65 -42.35 -14.42
N LEU A 628 9.34 -43.16 -13.61
CA LEU A 628 10.79 -43.05 -13.43
C LEU A 628 11.55 -43.40 -14.71
N LYS A 629 11.09 -44.41 -15.45
CA LYS A 629 11.66 -44.79 -16.74
C LYS A 629 11.49 -43.68 -17.78
N ASP A 630 10.34 -43.03 -17.81
CA ASP A 630 10.06 -41.92 -18.72
C ASP A 630 10.94 -40.71 -18.40
N GLU A 631 11.11 -40.37 -17.11
CA GLU A 631 12.00 -39.29 -16.69
C GLU A 631 13.48 -39.61 -16.97
N ALA A 632 13.91 -40.87 -16.78
CA ALA A 632 15.25 -41.30 -17.16
C ALA A 632 15.48 -41.18 -18.68
N GLY A 633 14.51 -41.61 -19.50
CA GLY A 633 14.59 -41.48 -20.95
C GLY A 633 14.61 -40.03 -21.42
N ARG A 634 13.89 -39.14 -20.73
CA ARG A 634 13.95 -37.69 -20.96
C ARG A 634 15.36 -37.14 -20.67
N ASN A 635 15.96 -37.51 -19.55
CA ASN A 635 17.30 -37.06 -19.19
C ASN A 635 18.36 -37.59 -20.17
N GLU A 636 18.27 -38.85 -20.59
CA GLU A 636 19.15 -39.40 -21.63
C GLU A 636 19.01 -38.63 -22.96
N TYR A 637 17.78 -38.28 -23.36
CA TYR A 637 17.53 -37.52 -24.59
C TYR A 637 18.09 -36.10 -24.52
N PHE A 638 18.12 -35.49 -23.35
CA PHE A 638 18.61 -34.13 -23.12
C PHE A 638 19.98 -34.08 -22.42
N GLY A 639 20.78 -35.15 -22.46
CA GLY A 639 21.99 -35.34 -21.66
C GLY A 639 23.11 -34.29 -21.81
N ASP A 640 23.02 -33.41 -22.81
CA ASP A 640 23.92 -32.25 -22.98
C ASP A 640 23.47 -31.01 -22.16
N SER A 641 22.34 -31.07 -21.47
CA SER A 641 21.78 -29.97 -20.67
C SER A 641 22.21 -30.06 -19.21
N ASP A 642 22.54 -28.93 -18.58
CA ASP A 642 23.00 -28.88 -17.18
C ASP A 642 21.98 -29.43 -16.14
N TRP A 643 20.71 -29.59 -16.52
CA TRP A 643 19.63 -30.10 -15.66
C TRP A 643 19.31 -31.60 -15.83
N ALA A 644 19.87 -32.25 -16.87
CA ALA A 644 19.60 -33.65 -17.21
C ALA A 644 20.32 -34.65 -16.28
#